data_AF-A0A9D7ZME8-F1
#
_entry.id   AF-A0A9D7ZME8-F1
#
_cell.length_a   1.000
_cell.length_b   1.000
_cell.length_c   1.000
_cell.angle_alpha   90.00
_cell.angle_beta   90.00
_cell.angle_gamma   90.00
#
_symmetry.space_group_name_H-M   'P 1'
#
loop_
_entity.id
_entity.type
_entity.pdbx_description
1 polymer ?
#
loop_
_entity_poly.entity_id
_entity_poly.type
_entity_poly.pdbx_seq_one_letter_code
_entity_poly.pdbx_strand_id
1 'polypeptide(L)'
;MKNFFSLSFFLIPFFLVSQESLQPLRTNMSLLDISSSKRTQSIENFDFIYLTDTLSLPLIDDFSTNKFKVYKTDTSGPNISDSSWNYLFFLDGSLVPLTNSYMSSPTFTYAYDSINSNGLDTLIMLTIQNDPDTLIINNLFYYPITSDTIILWPNVTIIDSLWTAASPDTTFANLSSDYSQDSISLYFVSPEIEDLNKIWLDNDVFLNYNYPKNPWTLGVVTFDGLNSSGNPYDWTTGATDWSDQLTSKPIFLGNKDISDSLYFSFYFQAGGYGETPDSDDSLILEFYNPSNNEWNSVWSTNGFDSDQWYYEHILLDSSKYFQDGFRFRFNSYGSLNGSLDHWNLDYVYFNESRSMNDTLMQDWAFTSPPVSMLDNYSSVPWKHFKNTTSDILLKNAIIPSYNSSDNPKLLQPCSMDLFYEDILQSSFPYSATVLNVPELSYFDMFYDFGSTFELNTSLTDTFVDYTYRFYLSTNTTPERLSVNDTILHHQSFQNYYSYDDGSAEAAYGLIGNGVELAYRFSILEGNGTDTLKSIKIHFSPSVNDASNDPFFLQIWDDSLGSPGSLIYTTDDFDFPELYYPEYNSGLNGFFEYELPSLVPVSDTFYIGWKQTSSSRLNIGFDKNINRKLDIFYNLGSGFQNTIFDGALMMRPVFVSPMDNVVNYPELLSKEENISFYPNPADDLVLISNKDVESIEIYDLNGRMVNILSMDHENSIMVKNLLNGIYLIKFKFKNGEIKVEKLIVQHH
;
A
#
# COMPACT_ATOMS: atom_id res chain seq x y z
N MET A 1 -35.12 37.22 46.81
CA MET A 1 -34.22 37.34 45.64
C MET A 1 -33.64 35.97 45.33
N LYS A 2 -34.30 35.22 44.45
CA LYS A 2 -33.78 34.00 43.82
C LYS A 2 -34.15 34.15 42.36
N ASN A 3 -33.16 34.48 41.53
CA ASN A 3 -33.37 34.69 40.10
C ASN A 3 -33.30 33.35 39.38
N PHE A 4 -34.38 33.05 38.66
CA PHE A 4 -34.49 32.01 37.66
C PHE A 4 -33.60 32.36 36.46
N PHE A 5 -32.75 31.43 36.03
CA PHE A 5 -32.20 31.43 34.68
C PHE A 5 -33.09 30.51 33.83
N SER A 6 -33.79 31.07 32.84
CA SER A 6 -34.54 30.27 31.86
C SER A 6 -33.60 29.85 30.74
N LEU A 7 -33.43 28.56 30.57
CA LEU A 7 -32.83 27.96 29.38
C LEU A 7 -33.93 27.89 28.29
N SER A 8 -33.85 28.76 27.29
CA SER A 8 -34.68 28.62 26.07
C SER A 8 -33.93 27.76 25.07
N PHE A 9 -34.31 26.49 24.97
CA PHE A 9 -33.97 25.64 23.83
C PHE A 9 -34.79 26.11 22.62
N PHE A 10 -34.14 26.74 21.63
CA PHE A 10 -34.71 26.87 20.29
C PHE A 10 -34.52 25.53 19.58
N LEU A 11 -35.57 24.71 19.55
CA LEU A 11 -35.72 23.62 18.59
C LEU A 11 -35.96 24.25 17.21
N ILE A 12 -34.90 24.38 16.42
CA ILE A 12 -35.01 24.64 14.98
C ILE A 12 -35.34 23.28 14.34
N PRO A 13 -36.44 23.14 13.59
CA PRO A 13 -36.69 21.92 12.83
C PRO A 13 -35.64 21.85 11.72
N PHE A 14 -34.89 20.75 11.65
CA PHE A 14 -34.06 20.41 10.49
C PHE A 14 -34.99 20.23 9.29
N PHE A 15 -35.20 21.30 8.52
CA PHE A 15 -35.58 21.13 7.12
C PHE A 15 -34.35 20.54 6.42
N LEU A 16 -34.49 19.34 5.84
CA LEU A 16 -33.53 18.81 4.89
C LEU A 16 -33.57 19.73 3.66
N VAL A 17 -32.76 20.78 3.68
CA VAL A 17 -32.52 21.63 2.51
C VAL A 17 -31.56 20.85 1.62
N SER A 18 -31.92 20.71 0.35
CA SER A 18 -31.02 20.14 -0.63
C SER A 18 -29.77 21.02 -0.74
N GLN A 19 -28.58 20.42 -0.75
CA GLN A 19 -27.31 21.15 -0.70
C GLN A 19 -26.19 20.35 -1.37
N GLU A 20 -25.23 21.04 -1.99
CA GLU A 20 -23.92 20.45 -2.30
C GLU A 20 -23.00 20.46 -1.07
N SER A 21 -22.11 19.48 -0.95
CA SER A 21 -21.14 19.45 0.15
C SER A 21 -19.85 18.73 -0.23
N LEU A 22 -18.78 19.13 0.46
CA LEU A 22 -17.47 18.48 0.44
C LEU A 22 -17.22 17.82 1.80
N GLN A 23 -16.63 16.63 1.81
CA GLN A 23 -16.25 15.90 3.03
C GLN A 23 -14.88 15.25 2.84
N PRO A 24 -14.19 14.94 3.93
CA PRO A 24 -12.97 14.14 3.88
C PRO A 24 -13.23 12.73 3.37
N LEU A 25 -12.18 12.08 2.88
CA LEU A 25 -12.23 10.71 2.42
C LEU A 25 -12.26 9.75 3.60
N ARG A 26 -12.95 8.62 3.47
CA ARG A 26 -12.88 7.53 4.47
C ARG A 26 -11.76 6.53 4.16
N THR A 27 -11.36 6.41 2.91
CA THR A 27 -10.25 5.55 2.47
C THR A 27 -9.46 6.30 1.40
N ASN A 28 -8.18 5.99 1.26
CA ASN A 28 -7.34 6.51 0.20
C ASN A 28 -6.97 5.38 -0.76
N MET A 29 -7.52 5.44 -1.98
CA MET A 29 -7.40 4.36 -2.94
C MET A 29 -5.99 4.26 -3.55
N SER A 30 -5.21 5.33 -3.50
CA SER A 30 -3.82 5.36 -3.97
C SER A 30 -2.88 4.48 -3.14
N LEU A 31 -3.31 4.03 -1.95
CA LEU A 31 -2.53 3.20 -1.03
C LEU A 31 -2.89 1.70 -1.07
N LEU A 32 -3.94 1.29 -1.78
CA LEU A 32 -4.50 -0.08 -1.68
C LEU A 32 -3.60 -1.18 -2.28
N ASP A 33 -2.81 -0.86 -3.31
CA ASP A 33 -1.92 -1.82 -3.98
C ASP A 33 -0.54 -1.95 -3.31
N ILE A 34 -0.30 -1.21 -2.23
CA ILE A 34 0.93 -1.35 -1.46
C ILE A 34 0.75 -2.59 -0.57
N SER A 35 1.41 -3.69 -0.95
CA SER A 35 1.48 -4.89 -0.13
C SER A 35 1.98 -4.50 1.26
N SER A 36 1.06 -4.42 2.23
CA SER A 36 1.40 -4.00 3.58
C SER A 36 2.24 -5.08 4.23
N SER A 37 3.51 -4.77 4.41
CA SER A 37 4.41 -5.63 5.15
C SER A 37 4.48 -5.10 6.56
N LYS A 38 3.54 -5.55 7.40
CA LYS A 38 3.41 -5.09 8.78
C LYS A 38 4.62 -5.54 9.60
N ARG A 39 5.09 -4.64 10.46
CA ARG A 39 6.02 -4.97 11.53
C ARG A 39 5.26 -5.65 12.66
N THR A 40 5.14 -6.98 12.64
CA THR A 40 4.56 -7.71 13.78
C THR A 40 5.55 -7.75 14.95
N GLN A 41 5.06 -7.47 16.17
CA GLN A 41 5.83 -7.66 17.40
C GLN A 41 5.48 -8.99 18.11
N SER A 42 4.31 -9.58 17.80
CA SER A 42 3.90 -10.90 18.29
C SER A 42 4.37 -11.97 17.33
N ILE A 43 5.05 -12.98 17.86
CA ILE A 43 5.57 -14.11 17.08
C ILE A 43 4.44 -15.11 16.84
N GLU A 44 3.98 -15.22 15.60
CA GLU A 44 3.15 -16.33 15.13
C GLU A 44 4.01 -17.43 14.46
N ASN A 45 3.40 -18.59 14.17
CA ASN A 45 4.10 -19.68 13.49
C ASN A 45 4.51 -19.23 12.08
N PHE A 46 5.81 -19.37 11.75
CA PHE A 46 6.46 -18.89 10.51
C PHE A 46 6.81 -17.39 10.46
N ASP A 47 7.05 -16.78 11.61
CA ASP A 47 7.39 -15.36 11.67
C ASP A 47 8.80 -15.01 11.16
N PHE A 48 8.86 -13.85 10.50
CA PHE A 48 10.07 -13.27 9.94
C PHE A 48 10.65 -12.22 10.90
N ILE A 49 11.91 -12.39 11.28
CA ILE A 49 12.70 -11.42 12.02
C ILE A 49 13.60 -10.68 11.03
N TYR A 50 13.21 -9.46 10.67
CA TYR A 50 14.01 -8.62 9.79
C TYR A 50 15.13 -7.96 10.56
N LEU A 51 16.35 -8.29 10.19
CA LEU A 51 17.52 -7.58 10.66
C LEU A 51 17.59 -6.23 9.93
N THR A 52 17.96 -5.19 10.67
CA THR A 52 18.08 -3.83 10.15
C THR A 52 19.54 -3.44 10.10
N ASP A 53 19.96 -2.92 8.97
CA ASP A 53 21.17 -2.11 8.87
C ASP A 53 20.99 -0.79 9.63
N THR A 54 22.08 -0.03 9.71
CA THR A 54 22.19 1.16 10.55
C THR A 54 22.61 2.36 9.72
N LEU A 55 22.15 3.54 10.11
CA LEU A 55 22.46 4.80 9.44
C LEU A 55 23.62 5.53 10.12
N SER A 56 24.32 6.34 9.33
CA SER A 56 25.32 7.32 9.78
C SER A 56 24.88 8.73 9.40
N LEU A 57 25.35 9.74 10.15
CA LEU A 57 25.16 11.14 9.78
C LEU A 57 26.04 11.51 8.56
N PRO A 58 25.62 12.47 7.71
CA PRO A 58 24.33 13.18 7.72
C PRO A 58 23.16 12.30 7.27
N LEU A 59 21.99 12.54 7.85
CA LEU A 59 20.71 11.98 7.40
C LEU A 59 19.86 13.10 6.84
N ILE A 60 19.40 12.93 5.60
CA ILE A 60 18.56 13.92 4.92
C ILE A 60 17.48 13.22 4.07
N ASP A 61 16.24 13.66 4.24
CA ASP A 61 15.11 13.22 3.44
C ASP A 61 14.10 14.32 3.19
N ASP A 62 13.90 14.66 1.92
CA ASP A 62 12.89 15.60 1.42
C ASP A 62 11.71 14.88 0.76
N PHE A 63 11.66 13.55 0.85
CA PHE A 63 10.55 12.74 0.34
C PHE A 63 10.31 12.86 -1.18
N SER A 64 11.28 13.37 -1.93
CA SER A 64 11.26 13.34 -3.40
C SER A 64 11.35 11.92 -3.96
N THR A 65 11.86 10.98 -3.17
CA THR A 65 12.00 9.56 -3.52
C THR A 65 11.57 8.67 -2.35
N ASN A 66 11.09 7.46 -2.66
CA ASN A 66 10.65 6.52 -1.64
C ASN A 66 11.83 5.86 -0.90
N LYS A 67 12.09 6.31 0.34
CA LYS A 67 13.08 5.74 1.26
C LYS A 67 12.49 4.84 2.36
N PHE A 68 11.29 4.32 2.16
CA PHE A 68 10.65 3.34 3.05
C PHE A 68 11.19 1.92 2.78
N LYS A 69 11.45 1.18 3.85
CA LYS A 69 11.81 -0.24 3.78
C LYS A 69 10.59 -1.08 3.40
N VAL A 70 10.80 -2.06 2.53
CA VAL A 70 9.77 -3.03 2.11
C VAL A 70 10.16 -4.39 2.67
N TYR A 71 9.25 -5.05 3.39
CA TYR A 71 9.53 -6.35 4.00
C TYR A 71 8.93 -7.48 3.16
N LYS A 72 9.79 -8.26 2.50
CA LYS A 72 9.41 -9.40 1.65
C LYS A 72 9.28 -10.67 2.49
N THR A 73 8.16 -11.39 2.36
CA THR A 73 7.86 -12.65 3.08
C THR A 73 8.20 -13.92 2.28
N ASP A 74 9.00 -13.80 1.22
CA ASP A 74 9.41 -14.95 0.40
C ASP A 74 10.53 -15.73 1.09
N THR A 75 10.23 -16.94 1.58
CA THR A 75 11.19 -17.84 2.23
C THR A 75 12.32 -18.37 1.32
N SER A 76 12.25 -18.18 0.00
CA SER A 76 13.25 -18.68 -0.94
C SER A 76 14.47 -17.75 -1.14
N GLY A 77 14.43 -16.57 -0.50
CA GLY A 77 15.46 -15.54 -0.61
C GLY A 77 16.85 -15.98 -0.12
N PRO A 78 17.93 -15.63 -0.82
CA PRO A 78 19.30 -15.98 -0.42
C PRO A 78 19.78 -15.24 0.85
N ASN A 79 19.07 -14.20 1.27
CA ASN A 79 19.35 -13.39 2.47
C ASN A 79 18.64 -13.92 3.73
N ILE A 80 17.94 -15.07 3.62
CA ILE A 80 17.15 -15.64 4.71
C ILE A 80 17.88 -16.82 5.33
N SER A 81 17.88 -16.86 6.66
CA SER A 81 18.32 -18.01 7.44
C SER A 81 17.23 -18.43 8.42
N ASP A 82 16.92 -19.71 8.51
CA ASP A 82 15.91 -20.24 9.42
C ASP A 82 16.51 -20.77 10.73
N SER A 83 15.70 -20.76 11.78
CA SER A 83 16.01 -21.42 13.06
C SER A 83 14.77 -22.06 13.66
N SER A 84 14.85 -23.35 13.96
CA SER A 84 13.78 -24.12 14.60
C SER A 84 14.02 -24.25 16.11
N TRP A 85 13.02 -23.89 16.91
CA TRP A 85 13.04 -23.98 18.37
C TRP A 85 11.95 -24.94 18.84
N ASN A 86 12.27 -25.76 19.85
CA ASN A 86 11.31 -26.67 20.49
C ASN A 86 11.01 -26.20 21.91
N TYR A 87 9.86 -26.58 22.44
CA TYR A 87 9.34 -26.13 23.72
C TYR A 87 10.00 -26.84 24.92
N LEU A 88 10.20 -28.17 24.84
CA LEU A 88 10.65 -29.00 25.98
C LEU A 88 11.94 -29.78 25.66
N PHE A 89 12.91 -29.71 26.58
CA PHE A 89 14.15 -30.49 26.54
C PHE A 89 14.41 -31.17 27.89
N PHE A 90 15.10 -32.30 27.86
CA PHE A 90 15.71 -32.87 29.07
C PHE A 90 16.93 -32.05 29.50
N LEU A 91 17.33 -32.17 30.77
CA LEU A 91 18.49 -31.49 31.35
C LEU A 91 19.82 -31.76 30.63
N ASP A 92 19.92 -32.88 29.92
CA ASP A 92 21.09 -33.23 29.11
C ASP A 92 21.08 -32.57 27.71
N GLY A 93 20.05 -31.77 27.41
CA GLY A 93 19.86 -31.07 26.15
C GLY A 93 19.18 -31.92 25.06
N SER A 94 18.77 -33.16 25.36
CA SER A 94 18.03 -33.98 24.41
C SER A 94 16.55 -33.54 24.31
N LEU A 95 15.96 -33.69 23.13
CA LEU A 95 14.59 -33.26 22.86
C LEU A 95 13.58 -34.20 23.51
N VAL A 96 12.55 -33.65 24.17
CA VAL A 96 11.41 -34.44 24.65
C VAL A 96 10.57 -34.91 23.46
N PRO A 97 10.31 -36.22 23.28
CA PRO A 97 9.51 -36.71 22.15
C PRO A 97 8.08 -36.15 22.14
N LEU A 98 7.51 -35.93 20.95
CA LEU A 98 6.11 -35.49 20.75
C LEU A 98 5.07 -36.42 21.40
N THR A 99 5.43 -37.68 21.63
CA THR A 99 4.57 -38.68 22.31
C THR A 99 4.52 -38.49 23.82
N ASN A 100 5.43 -37.71 24.39
CA ASN A 100 5.51 -37.49 25.83
C ASN A 100 4.74 -36.21 26.19
N SER A 101 3.97 -36.29 27.27
CA SER A 101 3.29 -35.15 27.85
C SER A 101 3.43 -35.18 29.37
N TYR A 102 3.22 -34.04 30.01
CA TYR A 102 3.55 -33.79 31.40
C TYR A 102 2.44 -33.02 32.12
N MET A 103 2.39 -33.21 33.43
CA MET A 103 1.49 -32.54 34.36
C MET A 103 2.29 -31.63 35.30
N SER A 104 1.72 -30.46 35.61
CA SER A 104 2.24 -29.53 36.63
C SER A 104 2.11 -30.06 38.06
N SER A 105 1.28 -31.08 38.25
CA SER A 105 0.99 -31.70 39.53
C SER A 105 1.43 -33.17 39.56
N PRO A 106 1.74 -33.74 40.74
CA PRO A 106 2.12 -35.15 40.89
C PRO A 106 1.16 -36.14 40.24
N THR A 107 1.72 -37.05 39.44
CA THR A 107 1.02 -38.25 38.96
C THR A 107 1.41 -39.46 39.80
N PHE A 108 0.59 -40.52 39.79
CA PHE A 108 0.71 -41.63 40.72
C PHE A 108 0.62 -43.00 40.05
N THR A 109 1.33 -43.96 40.64
CA THR A 109 1.17 -45.39 40.44
C THR A 109 0.41 -45.97 41.63
N TYR A 110 -0.70 -46.65 41.36
CA TYR A 110 -1.50 -47.36 42.36
C TYR A 110 -1.22 -48.86 42.25
N ALA A 111 -0.45 -49.39 43.19
CA ALA A 111 -0.17 -50.82 43.29
C ALA A 111 -1.14 -51.47 44.28
N TYR A 112 -1.87 -52.48 43.83
CA TYR A 112 -2.75 -53.27 44.68
C TYR A 112 -2.06 -54.59 45.02
N ASP A 113 -2.06 -54.95 46.31
CA ASP A 113 -1.66 -56.30 46.78
C ASP A 113 -2.82 -57.03 47.47
N SER A 114 -3.02 -58.31 47.14
CA SER A 114 -4.06 -59.17 47.72
C SER A 114 -3.44 -59.96 48.86
N ILE A 115 -3.80 -59.61 50.09
CA ILE A 115 -3.22 -60.24 51.27
C ILE A 115 -4.30 -61.08 51.94
N ASN A 116 -4.02 -62.39 52.09
CA ASN A 116 -4.95 -63.29 52.74
C ASN A 116 -4.72 -63.23 54.26
N SER A 117 -5.53 -62.44 54.96
CA SER A 117 -5.49 -62.31 56.42
C SER A 117 -6.73 -62.94 57.03
N ASN A 118 -6.55 -64.05 57.76
CA ASN A 118 -7.61 -64.75 58.50
C ASN A 118 -8.82 -65.22 57.65
N GLY A 119 -8.60 -65.59 56.39
CA GLY A 119 -9.66 -66.14 55.53
C GLY A 119 -10.64 -65.11 54.95
N LEU A 120 -10.30 -63.82 55.05
CA LEU A 120 -10.93 -62.73 54.32
C LEU A 120 -9.90 -62.12 53.36
N ASP A 121 -10.21 -62.10 52.06
CA ASP A 121 -9.36 -61.44 51.07
C ASP A 121 -9.40 -59.93 51.30
N THR A 122 -8.27 -59.35 51.72
CA THR A 122 -8.15 -57.90 51.92
C THR A 122 -7.23 -57.32 50.85
N LEU A 123 -7.69 -56.24 50.21
CA LEU A 123 -6.93 -55.49 49.22
C LEU A 123 -6.19 -54.35 49.94
N ILE A 124 -4.86 -54.34 49.85
CA ILE A 124 -4.05 -53.17 50.24
C ILE A 124 -3.71 -52.39 48.99
N MET A 125 -3.93 -51.08 49.03
CA MET A 125 -3.55 -50.16 47.96
C MET A 125 -2.37 -49.31 48.44
N LEU A 126 -1.31 -49.31 47.64
CA LEU A 126 -0.12 -48.48 47.80
C LEU A 126 -0.14 -47.39 46.74
N THR A 127 -0.22 -46.13 47.16
CA THR A 127 -0.06 -44.97 46.28
C THR A 127 1.40 -44.56 46.26
N ILE A 128 2.04 -44.70 45.11
CA ILE A 128 3.43 -44.32 44.85
C ILE A 128 3.39 -43.11 43.93
N GLN A 129 4.00 -42.00 44.35
CA GLN A 129 4.17 -40.84 43.47
C GLN A 129 5.17 -41.20 42.37
N ASN A 130 4.84 -40.88 41.12
CA ASN A 130 5.77 -41.05 40.01
C ASN A 130 6.94 -40.09 40.18
N ASP A 131 8.14 -40.52 39.79
CA ASP A 131 9.31 -39.66 39.83
C ASP A 131 9.13 -38.49 38.86
N PRO A 132 9.37 -37.24 39.30
CA PRO A 132 9.32 -36.10 38.41
C PRO A 132 10.56 -36.04 37.51
N ASP A 133 10.37 -35.53 36.31
CA ASP A 133 11.45 -35.10 35.43
C ASP A 133 11.73 -33.62 35.69
N THR A 134 13.00 -33.23 35.58
CA THR A 134 13.38 -31.82 35.53
C THR A 134 13.71 -31.47 34.08
N LEU A 135 12.89 -30.61 33.48
CA LEU A 135 12.93 -30.26 32.06
C LEU A 135 13.34 -28.79 31.89
N ILE A 136 13.95 -28.51 30.75
CA ILE A 136 14.19 -27.15 30.27
C ILE A 136 13.00 -26.76 29.39
N ILE A 137 12.40 -25.61 29.68
CA ILE A 137 11.27 -25.05 28.95
C ILE A 137 11.70 -23.78 28.21
N ASN A 138 11.43 -23.73 26.92
CA ASN A 138 11.66 -22.54 26.11
C ASN A 138 10.37 -21.73 26.01
N ASN A 139 10.42 -20.43 26.28
CA ASN A 139 9.29 -19.56 26.05
C ASN A 139 9.20 -19.20 24.56
N LEU A 140 8.32 -19.87 23.82
CA LEU A 140 8.13 -19.67 22.38
C LEU A 140 7.23 -18.46 22.05
N PHE A 141 6.67 -17.77 23.05
CA PHE A 141 5.76 -16.63 22.85
C PHE A 141 6.48 -15.29 22.59
N TYR A 142 7.79 -15.21 22.86
CA TYR A 142 8.57 -13.97 22.72
C TYR A 142 9.98 -14.25 22.19
N TYR A 143 10.54 -13.29 21.45
CA TYR A 143 11.95 -13.28 21.04
C TYR A 143 12.71 -12.16 21.75
N PRO A 144 13.96 -12.37 22.19
CA PRO A 144 14.71 -13.62 22.14
C PRO A 144 14.10 -14.71 23.01
N ILE A 145 14.12 -15.96 22.51
CA ILE A 145 13.59 -17.11 23.24
C ILE A 145 14.40 -17.28 24.53
N THR A 146 13.69 -17.34 25.66
CA THR A 146 14.28 -17.54 26.97
C THR A 146 14.02 -18.96 27.43
N SER A 147 15.00 -19.55 28.12
CA SER A 147 14.90 -20.89 28.69
C SER A 147 14.85 -20.83 30.20
N ASP A 148 13.96 -21.60 30.81
CA ASP A 148 13.91 -21.83 32.26
C ASP A 148 13.91 -23.33 32.57
N THR A 149 14.07 -23.70 33.83
CA THR A 149 14.01 -25.09 34.29
C THR A 149 12.75 -25.31 35.14
N ILE A 150 12.01 -26.37 34.85
CA ILE A 150 10.77 -26.74 35.55
C ILE A 150 10.78 -28.21 35.94
N ILE A 151 10.16 -28.53 37.09
CA ILE A 151 9.96 -29.89 37.56
C ILE A 151 8.54 -30.31 37.22
N LEU A 152 8.38 -31.39 36.46
CA LEU A 152 7.10 -31.87 35.94
C LEU A 152 6.96 -33.38 36.13
N TRP A 153 5.72 -33.86 36.20
CA TRP A 153 5.43 -35.29 36.30
C TRP A 153 5.00 -35.86 34.95
N PRO A 154 5.51 -37.03 34.54
CA PRO A 154 5.03 -37.69 33.33
C PRO A 154 3.51 -37.86 33.40
N ASN A 155 2.81 -37.55 32.31
CA ASN A 155 1.36 -37.66 32.19
C ASN A 155 0.94 -39.13 32.03
N VAL A 156 1.13 -39.90 33.10
CA VAL A 156 0.75 -41.29 33.17
C VAL A 156 0.25 -41.60 34.58
N THR A 157 -0.90 -42.25 34.65
CA THR A 157 -1.36 -42.93 35.86
C THR A 157 -1.29 -44.42 35.60
N ILE A 158 -0.61 -45.13 36.49
CA ILE A 158 -0.39 -46.58 36.38
C ILE A 158 -1.25 -47.26 37.46
N ILE A 159 -2.01 -48.26 37.06
CA ILE A 159 -2.72 -49.17 37.97
C ILE A 159 -2.10 -50.54 37.76
N ASP A 160 -1.66 -51.17 38.86
CA ASP A 160 -1.03 -52.48 38.80
C ASP A 160 -1.48 -53.36 39.97
N SER A 161 -2.00 -54.55 39.67
CA SER A 161 -2.34 -55.56 40.67
C SER A 161 -1.21 -56.59 40.73
N LEU A 162 -0.49 -56.65 41.85
CA LEU A 162 0.73 -57.47 41.98
C LEU A 162 0.51 -58.99 41.93
N TRP A 163 -0.75 -59.43 41.84
CA TRP A 163 -1.17 -60.84 41.76
C TRP A 163 -1.64 -61.26 40.36
N THR A 164 -1.65 -60.36 39.37
CA THR A 164 -1.98 -60.69 37.98
C THR A 164 -0.71 -60.98 37.16
N ALA A 165 -0.88 -61.64 36.02
CA ALA A 165 0.24 -61.91 35.11
C ALA A 165 0.63 -60.68 34.25
N ALA A 166 -0.23 -59.66 34.21
CA ALA A 166 0.02 -58.41 33.51
C ALA A 166 0.51 -57.38 34.54
N SER A 167 1.71 -56.84 34.35
CA SER A 167 2.25 -55.79 35.22
C SER A 167 3.01 -54.77 34.35
N PRO A 168 2.57 -53.50 34.31
CA PRO A 168 1.36 -52.99 34.94
C PRO A 168 0.06 -53.47 34.26
N ASP A 169 -1.03 -53.59 35.04
CA ASP A 169 -2.37 -53.93 34.52
C ASP A 169 -2.89 -52.91 33.50
N THR A 170 -2.79 -51.62 33.82
CA THR A 170 -3.33 -50.55 32.98
C THR A 170 -2.55 -49.26 33.17
N THR A 171 -2.28 -48.58 32.06
CA THR A 171 -1.68 -47.24 32.02
C THR A 171 -2.57 -46.31 31.21
N PHE A 172 -2.85 -45.13 31.73
CA PHE A 172 -3.59 -44.11 30.98
C PHE A 172 -3.01 -42.71 31.23
N ALA A 173 -3.11 -41.87 30.20
CA ALA A 173 -2.68 -40.48 30.23
C ALA A 173 -3.92 -39.57 30.33
N ASN A 174 -3.77 -38.40 30.93
CA ASN A 174 -4.78 -37.36 30.88
C ASN A 174 -4.83 -36.76 29.46
N LEU A 175 -6.03 -36.63 28.89
CA LEU A 175 -6.21 -36.04 27.55
C LEU A 175 -5.93 -34.53 27.53
N SER A 176 -6.00 -33.87 28.69
CA SER A 176 -5.64 -32.47 28.86
C SER A 176 -4.34 -32.38 29.68
N SER A 177 -3.21 -32.68 29.05
CA SER A 177 -1.90 -32.45 29.67
C SER A 177 -1.61 -30.96 29.81
N ASP A 178 -0.93 -30.58 30.89
CA ASP A 178 -0.54 -29.18 31.12
C ASP A 178 0.62 -28.77 30.20
N TYR A 179 1.51 -29.71 29.87
CA TYR A 179 2.66 -29.48 29.00
C TYR A 179 2.79 -30.61 27.98
N SER A 180 2.94 -30.24 26.72
CA SER A 180 3.24 -31.12 25.61
C SER A 180 4.29 -30.43 24.72
N GLN A 181 5.07 -31.22 23.99
CA GLN A 181 6.05 -30.65 23.07
C GLN A 181 5.37 -29.78 22.02
N ASP A 182 6.01 -28.67 21.68
CA ASP A 182 5.63 -27.74 20.61
C ASP A 182 6.91 -27.20 19.95
N SER A 183 6.78 -26.58 18.79
CA SER A 183 7.93 -26.02 18.06
C SER A 183 7.54 -24.82 17.22
N ILE A 184 8.49 -23.90 17.05
CA ILE A 184 8.35 -22.75 16.16
C ILE A 184 9.57 -22.65 15.22
N SER A 185 9.33 -22.21 13.99
CA SER A 185 10.39 -21.88 13.03
C SER A 185 10.40 -20.37 12.80
N LEU A 186 11.55 -19.75 13.01
CA LEU A 186 11.78 -18.31 12.81
C LEU A 186 12.68 -18.10 11.60
N TYR A 187 12.32 -17.16 10.73
CA TYR A 187 13.12 -16.79 9.57
C TYR A 187 13.81 -15.45 9.80
N PHE A 188 15.13 -15.41 9.79
CA PHE A 188 15.91 -14.19 9.91
C PHE A 188 16.25 -13.65 8.53
N VAL A 189 15.82 -12.43 8.24
CA VAL A 189 16.02 -11.77 6.95
C VAL A 189 17.12 -10.74 7.10
N SER A 190 18.25 -10.96 6.44
CA SER A 190 19.36 -10.01 6.41
C SER A 190 19.09 -8.85 5.44
N PRO A 191 19.59 -7.63 5.70
CA PRO A 191 19.41 -6.50 4.79
C PRO A 191 19.99 -6.78 3.40
N GLU A 192 19.27 -6.36 2.36
CA GLU A 192 19.74 -6.41 0.97
C GLU A 192 20.41 -5.10 0.54
N ILE A 193 21.03 -5.07 -0.65
CA ILE A 193 21.66 -3.85 -1.15
C ILE A 193 20.66 -2.71 -1.37
N GLU A 194 19.42 -3.06 -1.70
CA GLU A 194 18.29 -2.12 -1.84
C GLU A 194 17.88 -1.52 -0.50
N ASP A 195 18.13 -2.20 0.62
CA ASP A 195 17.81 -1.65 1.93
C ASP A 195 18.75 -0.51 2.30
N LEU A 196 20.00 -0.52 1.84
CA LEU A 196 21.04 0.42 2.30
C LEU A 196 20.73 1.89 2.00
N ASN A 197 19.85 2.18 1.02
CA ASN A 197 19.42 3.54 0.69
C ASN A 197 18.12 3.96 1.42
N LYS A 198 17.53 3.07 2.23
CA LYS A 198 16.29 3.33 2.98
C LYS A 198 16.60 3.96 4.32
N ILE A 199 15.72 4.86 4.76
CA ILE A 199 15.84 5.58 6.04
C ILE A 199 14.79 5.08 7.03
N TRP A 200 13.59 4.76 6.56
CA TRP A 200 12.42 4.51 7.40
C TRP A 200 12.09 3.03 7.48
N LEU A 201 11.72 2.59 8.69
CA LEU A 201 11.37 1.20 8.99
C LEU A 201 9.89 0.91 8.72
N ASP A 202 9.06 1.92 8.57
CA ASP A 202 7.61 1.83 8.48
C ASP A 202 7.16 2.67 7.28
N ASN A 203 5.97 2.36 6.77
CA ASN A 203 5.37 2.99 5.59
C ASN A 203 3.89 3.32 5.87
N ASP A 204 3.56 3.64 7.12
CA ASP A 204 2.20 3.94 7.55
C ASP A 204 1.70 5.27 6.95
N VAL A 205 2.60 6.24 6.77
CA VAL A 205 2.32 7.56 6.17
C VAL A 205 2.21 7.52 4.63
N PHE A 206 1.45 8.47 4.07
CA PHE A 206 1.27 8.61 2.62
C PHE A 206 2.33 9.51 1.97
N LEU A 207 3.26 8.92 1.21
CA LEU A 207 4.20 9.65 0.35
C LEU A 207 3.49 10.21 -0.91
N ASN A 208 3.43 11.53 -1.08
CA ASN A 208 2.66 12.14 -2.16
C ASN A 208 3.13 13.55 -2.57
N TYR A 209 2.52 14.10 -3.62
CA TYR A 209 2.72 15.46 -4.13
C TYR A 209 1.44 16.32 -4.09
N ASN A 210 0.32 15.76 -3.62
CA ASN A 210 -1.03 16.28 -3.89
C ASN A 210 -1.62 17.02 -2.69
N TYR A 211 -1.33 16.56 -1.47
CA TYR A 211 -1.79 17.19 -0.23
C TYR A 211 -1.09 18.49 0.16
N PRO A 212 0.19 18.75 -0.13
CA PRO A 212 0.83 19.97 0.34
C PRO A 212 0.38 21.20 -0.44
N LYS A 213 0.25 22.33 0.26
CA LYS A 213 0.11 23.65 -0.37
C LYS A 213 1.41 24.41 -0.30
N ASN A 214 1.84 24.99 -1.42
CA ASN A 214 3.08 25.78 -1.53
C ASN A 214 4.31 25.11 -0.86
N PRO A 215 4.65 23.85 -1.20
CA PRO A 215 5.83 23.18 -0.64
C PRO A 215 7.13 23.86 -1.13
N TRP A 216 8.21 23.67 -0.38
CA TRP A 216 9.55 24.20 -0.72
C TRP A 216 10.42 23.18 -1.46
N THR A 217 10.04 21.91 -1.39
CA THR A 217 10.69 20.77 -2.05
C THR A 217 9.67 19.86 -2.71
N LEU A 218 10.16 18.92 -3.51
CA LEU A 218 9.33 17.94 -4.20
C LEU A 218 9.04 16.78 -3.24
N GLY A 219 7.77 16.50 -3.01
CA GLY A 219 7.36 15.35 -2.20
C GLY A 219 7.17 15.70 -0.74
N VAL A 220 6.19 15.05 -0.12
CA VAL A 220 5.93 15.13 1.31
C VAL A 220 5.43 13.77 1.79
N VAL A 221 5.47 13.55 3.10
CA VAL A 221 4.69 12.48 3.72
C VAL A 221 3.53 13.09 4.49
N THR A 222 2.33 12.59 4.23
CA THR A 222 1.10 13.01 4.91
C THR A 222 0.70 11.95 5.94
N PHE A 223 0.50 12.40 7.18
CA PHE A 223 -0.05 11.61 8.27
C PHE A 223 -1.55 11.80 8.29
N ASP A 224 -2.31 10.71 8.46
CA ASP A 224 -3.75 10.76 8.65
C ASP A 224 -4.26 9.60 9.56
N GLY A 225 -5.57 9.34 9.53
CA GLY A 225 -6.24 8.25 10.24
C GLY A 225 -6.32 6.92 9.48
N LEU A 226 -5.59 6.76 8.38
CA LEU A 226 -5.57 5.54 7.56
C LEU A 226 -4.28 4.76 7.77
N ASN A 227 -4.36 3.44 7.71
CA ASN A 227 -3.18 2.59 7.67
C ASN A 227 -2.49 2.61 6.29
N SER A 228 -1.31 2.00 6.21
CA SER A 228 -0.51 1.83 4.98
C SER A 228 -1.23 1.22 3.78
N SER A 229 -2.40 0.60 3.96
CA SER A 229 -3.25 0.09 2.86
C SER A 229 -4.41 1.02 2.53
N GLY A 230 -4.41 2.27 3.01
CA GLY A 230 -5.43 3.28 2.74
C GLY A 230 -6.76 3.06 3.45
N ASN A 231 -6.82 2.18 4.46
CA ASN A 231 -8.04 1.89 5.21
C ASN A 231 -7.99 2.51 6.62
N PRO A 232 -9.12 2.94 7.20
CA PRO A 232 -9.19 3.39 8.59
C PRO A 232 -8.50 2.43 9.56
N TYR A 233 -7.76 2.98 10.53
CA TYR A 233 -7.26 2.21 11.67
C TYR A 233 -8.41 1.63 12.51
N ASP A 234 -9.48 2.41 12.70
CA ASP A 234 -10.72 1.98 13.37
C ASP A 234 -11.95 2.46 12.58
N TRP A 235 -12.81 1.54 12.17
CA TRP A 235 -14.02 1.84 11.40
C TRP A 235 -15.13 2.49 12.23
N THR A 236 -14.97 2.55 13.56
CA THR A 236 -15.93 3.14 14.51
C THR A 236 -15.95 4.66 14.38
N THR A 237 -17.14 5.23 14.15
CA THR A 237 -17.30 6.69 14.03
C THR A 237 -16.86 7.41 15.31
N GLY A 238 -15.96 8.38 15.17
CA GLY A 238 -15.45 9.20 16.28
C GLY A 238 -14.40 8.48 17.15
N ALA A 239 -13.83 7.37 16.67
CA ALA A 239 -12.67 6.76 17.30
C ALA A 239 -11.45 7.68 17.18
N THR A 240 -10.77 7.92 18.29
CA THR A 240 -9.54 8.71 18.36
C THR A 240 -8.46 7.95 19.13
N ASP A 241 -7.26 7.90 18.57
CA ASP A 241 -6.06 7.33 19.21
C ASP A 241 -4.81 7.74 18.39
N TRP A 242 -3.68 7.10 18.66
CA TRP A 242 -2.51 7.12 17.78
C TRP A 242 -2.86 6.57 16.39
N SER A 243 -2.52 7.34 15.36
CA SER A 243 -2.68 6.93 13.96
C SER A 243 -1.31 6.62 13.34
N ASP A 244 -0.88 7.37 12.33
CA ASP A 244 0.35 7.12 11.60
C ASP A 244 1.63 7.31 12.40
N GLN A 245 2.61 6.49 12.04
CA GLN A 245 3.96 6.49 12.60
C GLN A 245 5.00 6.41 11.50
N LEU A 246 6.07 7.19 11.65
CA LEU A 246 7.23 7.14 10.77
C LEU A 246 8.51 7.05 11.59
N THR A 247 9.11 5.86 11.64
CA THR A 247 10.27 5.52 12.47
C THR A 247 11.53 5.36 11.62
N SER A 248 12.61 6.00 12.04
CA SER A 248 13.94 5.83 11.43
C SER A 248 14.58 4.48 11.75
N LYS A 249 15.45 4.01 10.85
CA LYS A 249 16.43 2.96 11.16
C LYS A 249 17.35 3.39 12.31
N PRO A 250 17.98 2.43 13.03
CA PRO A 250 18.92 2.76 14.08
C PRO A 250 20.14 3.54 13.56
N ILE A 251 20.58 4.55 14.31
CA ILE A 251 21.66 5.48 13.96
C ILE A 251 22.84 5.28 14.94
N PHE A 252 24.06 5.33 14.43
CA PHE A 252 25.27 5.26 15.25
C PHE A 252 25.65 6.61 15.85
N LEU A 253 25.28 6.83 17.11
CA LEU A 253 25.66 8.01 17.89
C LEU A 253 26.60 7.70 19.07
N GLY A 254 27.03 6.45 19.27
CA GLY A 254 27.79 6.04 20.46
C GLY A 254 29.17 6.70 20.62
N ASN A 255 29.71 7.26 19.53
CA ASN A 255 30.98 8.00 19.53
C ASN A 255 30.78 9.52 19.50
N LYS A 256 29.56 10.01 19.74
CA LYS A 256 29.23 11.43 19.73
C LYS A 256 29.19 12.02 21.13
N ASP A 257 29.46 13.31 21.24
CA ASP A 257 29.27 14.08 22.46
C ASP A 257 28.64 15.45 22.18
N ILE A 258 28.38 16.20 23.26
CA ILE A 258 27.68 17.50 23.18
C ILE A 258 28.47 18.50 22.32
N SER A 259 29.80 18.38 22.26
CA SER A 259 30.67 19.26 21.49
C SER A 259 30.61 19.02 19.97
N ASP A 260 30.12 17.85 19.54
CA ASP A 260 29.88 17.57 18.12
C ASP A 260 28.69 18.37 17.56
N SER A 261 27.85 18.97 18.42
CA SER A 261 26.78 19.89 18.04
C SER A 261 25.81 19.30 17.01
N LEU A 262 25.03 18.32 17.46
CA LEU A 262 24.04 17.62 16.63
C LEU A 262 22.71 18.37 16.63
N TYR A 263 22.19 18.68 15.44
CA TYR A 263 20.87 19.29 15.29
C TYR A 263 19.97 18.47 14.38
N PHE A 264 18.74 18.30 14.83
CA PHE A 264 17.63 17.69 14.11
C PHE A 264 16.67 18.79 13.66
N SER A 265 16.27 18.79 12.40
CA SER A 265 15.34 19.77 11.85
C SER A 265 14.40 19.15 10.83
N PHE A 266 13.22 19.74 10.69
CA PHE A 266 12.20 19.32 9.75
C PHE A 266 11.21 20.47 9.49
N TYR A 267 10.40 20.30 8.45
CA TYR A 267 9.30 21.20 8.12
C TYR A 267 7.97 20.48 8.22
N PHE A 268 6.93 21.19 8.63
CA PHE A 268 5.58 20.63 8.66
C PHE A 268 4.51 21.65 8.27
N GLN A 269 3.36 21.16 7.81
CA GLN A 269 2.16 21.93 7.47
C GLN A 269 0.92 21.17 7.97
N ALA A 270 -0.01 21.90 8.60
CA ALA A 270 -1.30 21.35 9.03
C ALA A 270 -2.30 21.35 7.85
N GLY A 271 -2.94 20.22 7.56
CA GLY A 271 -3.94 20.08 6.50
C GLY A 271 -3.36 20.12 5.08
N GLY A 272 -3.13 21.32 4.56
CA GLY A 272 -2.84 21.56 3.14
C GLY A 272 -4.11 21.52 2.29
N TYR A 273 -4.16 20.65 1.27
CA TYR A 273 -5.39 20.34 0.51
C TYR A 273 -6.29 19.31 1.22
N GLY A 274 -5.78 18.62 2.25
CA GLY A 274 -6.56 17.71 3.07
C GLY A 274 -7.55 18.40 4.01
N GLU A 275 -7.97 17.64 5.02
CA GLU A 275 -8.73 18.14 6.16
C GLU A 275 -7.76 18.55 7.29
N THR A 276 -8.04 19.69 7.92
CA THR A 276 -7.16 20.31 8.91
C THR A 276 -7.35 19.68 10.29
N PRO A 277 -6.27 19.31 11.00
CA PRO A 277 -6.35 18.71 12.33
C PRO A 277 -7.06 19.60 13.36
N ASP A 278 -7.90 18.98 14.19
CA ASP A 278 -8.63 19.62 15.27
C ASP A 278 -7.70 20.00 16.43
N SER A 279 -8.13 20.94 17.29
CA SER A 279 -7.27 21.48 18.36
C SER A 279 -6.80 20.47 19.42
N ASP A 280 -7.46 19.31 19.49
CA ASP A 280 -7.13 18.22 20.41
C ASP A 280 -6.24 17.14 19.76
N ASP A 281 -6.00 17.24 18.44
CA ASP A 281 -5.08 16.37 17.71
C ASP A 281 -3.64 16.83 17.86
N SER A 282 -2.67 15.96 17.54
CA SER A 282 -1.27 16.34 17.64
C SER A 282 -0.34 15.62 16.68
N LEU A 283 0.73 16.33 16.29
CA LEU A 283 1.93 15.78 15.67
C LEU A 283 3.07 15.81 16.68
N ILE A 284 3.77 14.69 16.86
CA ILE A 284 4.75 14.50 17.93
C ILE A 284 6.04 13.91 17.35
N LEU A 285 7.18 14.47 17.76
CA LEU A 285 8.51 13.91 17.51
C LEU A 285 9.03 13.26 18.80
N GLU A 286 9.47 12.01 18.71
CA GLU A 286 10.06 11.25 19.81
C GLU A 286 11.46 10.75 19.50
N PHE A 287 12.32 10.75 20.52
CA PHE A 287 13.65 10.16 20.49
C PHE A 287 13.72 8.90 21.35
N TYR A 288 14.30 7.84 20.78
CA TYR A 288 14.51 6.57 21.44
C TYR A 288 15.82 6.56 22.21
N ASN A 289 15.78 6.15 23.48
CA ASN A 289 16.94 5.91 24.31
C ASN A 289 17.28 4.40 24.33
N PRO A 290 18.41 3.98 23.72
CA PRO A 290 18.80 2.57 23.70
C PRO A 290 19.09 1.97 25.09
N SER A 291 19.48 2.77 26.08
CA SER A 291 19.93 2.26 27.38
C SER A 291 18.80 1.70 28.25
N ASN A 292 17.59 2.23 28.11
CA ASN A 292 16.42 1.83 28.90
C ASN A 292 15.22 1.39 28.05
N ASN A 293 15.36 1.34 26.72
CA ASN A 293 14.32 0.93 25.78
C ASN A 293 13.05 1.81 25.86
N GLU A 294 13.23 3.13 25.92
CA GLU A 294 12.14 4.10 26.05
C GLU A 294 12.12 5.14 24.92
N TRP A 295 10.92 5.49 24.47
CA TRP A 295 10.65 6.66 23.62
C TRP A 295 10.35 7.88 24.49
N ASN A 296 10.92 9.02 24.12
CA ASN A 296 10.74 10.29 24.83
C ASN A 296 10.28 11.36 23.84
N SER A 297 9.13 11.97 24.06
CA SER A 297 8.71 13.16 23.30
C SER A 297 9.69 14.31 23.51
N VAL A 298 10.14 14.91 22.41
CA VAL A 298 11.07 16.06 22.41
C VAL A 298 10.46 17.30 21.78
N TRP A 299 9.43 17.13 20.95
CA TRP A 299 8.64 18.21 20.37
C TRP A 299 7.23 17.71 20.07
N SER A 300 6.25 18.62 20.15
CA SER A 300 4.87 18.36 19.78
C SER A 300 4.14 19.67 19.45
N THR A 301 3.14 19.59 18.58
CA THR A 301 2.15 20.65 18.38
C THR A 301 0.74 20.07 18.44
N ASN A 302 -0.21 20.89 18.88
CA ASN A 302 -1.64 20.59 18.73
C ASN A 302 -2.10 20.97 17.31
N GLY A 303 -3.28 20.48 16.89
CA GLY A 303 -3.93 20.88 15.64
C GLY A 303 -4.30 22.36 15.58
N PHE A 304 -4.22 22.91 14.37
CA PHE A 304 -4.55 24.29 14.05
C PHE A 304 -4.79 24.45 12.55
N ASP A 305 -5.53 25.49 12.17
CA ASP A 305 -5.80 25.83 10.77
C ASP A 305 -4.75 26.77 10.18
N SER A 306 -4.00 26.30 9.18
CA SER A 306 -2.98 27.08 8.48
C SER A 306 -2.51 26.42 7.19
N ASP A 307 -2.44 27.19 6.11
CA ASP A 307 -1.80 26.77 4.86
C ASP A 307 -0.27 27.06 4.84
N GLN A 308 0.34 27.40 5.98
CA GLN A 308 1.76 27.75 6.07
C GLN A 308 2.65 26.56 6.42
N TRP A 309 3.90 26.62 5.97
CA TRP A 309 4.97 25.71 6.40
C TRP A 309 5.71 26.28 7.62
N TYR A 310 5.95 25.41 8.59
CA TYR A 310 6.66 25.71 9.83
C TYR A 310 7.98 24.95 9.87
N TYR A 311 9.01 25.58 10.44
CA TYR A 311 10.35 25.01 10.56
C TYR A 311 10.70 24.76 12.02
N GLU A 312 11.20 23.56 12.30
CA GLU A 312 11.67 23.18 13.64
C GLU A 312 13.16 22.84 13.61
N HIS A 313 13.89 23.30 14.64
CA HIS A 313 15.33 23.13 14.75
C HIS A 313 15.74 22.84 16.19
N ILE A 314 16.06 21.58 16.45
CA ILE A 314 16.21 21.01 17.79
C ILE A 314 17.66 20.58 17.99
N LEU A 315 18.30 21.14 19.02
CA LEU A 315 19.62 20.70 19.48
C LEU A 315 19.50 19.40 20.27
N LEU A 316 20.31 18.40 19.91
CA LEU A 316 20.48 17.18 20.69
C LEU A 316 21.66 17.37 21.67
N ASP A 317 21.39 17.85 22.89
CA ASP A 317 22.40 18.15 23.92
C ASP A 317 22.44 17.15 25.08
N SER A 318 21.64 16.08 25.01
CA SER A 318 21.54 15.09 26.07
C SER A 318 22.35 13.84 25.75
N SER A 319 23.39 13.57 26.54
CA SER A 319 24.27 12.41 26.37
C SER A 319 23.56 11.05 26.48
N LYS A 320 22.35 11.00 27.04
CA LYS A 320 21.53 9.78 27.05
C LYS A 320 21.16 9.29 25.64
N TYR A 321 21.20 10.16 24.63
CA TYR A 321 20.91 9.80 23.24
C TYR A 321 22.16 9.47 22.41
N PHE A 322 23.37 9.76 22.90
CA PHE A 322 24.63 9.45 22.21
C PHE A 322 25.04 8.00 22.43
N GLN A 323 24.23 7.11 21.86
CA GLN A 323 24.39 5.67 21.94
C GLN A 323 24.15 5.06 20.57
N ASP A 324 24.79 3.92 20.31
CA ASP A 324 24.50 3.15 19.13
C ASP A 324 23.07 2.59 19.20
N GLY A 325 22.35 2.71 18.11
CA GLY A 325 20.95 2.30 18.04
C GLY A 325 19.95 3.41 18.38
N PHE A 326 20.40 4.66 18.50
CA PHE A 326 19.52 5.83 18.57
C PHE A 326 18.52 5.80 17.41
N ARG A 327 17.26 6.14 17.68
CA ARG A 327 16.21 6.28 16.66
C ARG A 327 15.38 7.50 16.99
N PHE A 328 14.71 8.04 15.98
CA PHE A 328 13.63 8.99 16.14
C PHE A 328 12.39 8.51 15.38
N ARG A 329 11.22 9.00 15.79
CA ARG A 329 9.96 8.78 15.05
C ARG A 329 9.03 9.97 15.15
N PHE A 330 8.21 10.14 14.13
CA PHE A 330 7.05 11.03 14.15
C PHE A 330 5.79 10.20 14.37
N ASN A 331 4.87 10.69 15.20
CA ASN A 331 3.56 10.09 15.42
C ASN A 331 2.47 11.16 15.29
N SER A 332 1.34 10.80 14.72
CA SER A 332 0.10 11.57 14.79
C SER A 332 -0.87 10.95 15.79
N TYR A 333 -1.67 11.81 16.42
CA TYR A 333 -2.81 11.44 17.25
C TYR A 333 -4.02 12.21 16.75
N GLY A 334 -5.11 11.50 16.48
CA GLY A 334 -6.34 12.09 15.96
C GLY A 334 -7.40 11.04 15.64
N SER A 335 -8.28 11.35 14.70
CA SER A 335 -9.38 10.49 14.26
C SER A 335 -8.86 9.28 13.48
N LEU A 336 -9.34 8.08 13.85
CA LEU A 336 -8.92 6.82 13.22
C LEU A 336 -9.86 6.33 12.11
N ASN A 337 -10.96 7.04 11.87
CA ASN A 337 -12.08 6.56 11.07
C ASN A 337 -12.12 7.09 9.62
N GLY A 338 -11.00 7.60 9.12
CA GLY A 338 -10.87 8.13 7.76
C GLY A 338 -9.57 8.88 7.51
N SER A 339 -9.43 9.43 6.30
CA SER A 339 -8.37 10.37 5.92
C SER A 339 -8.78 11.73 6.51
N LEU A 340 -8.36 11.96 7.75
CA LEU A 340 -8.74 13.08 8.61
C LEU A 340 -7.49 13.60 9.32
N ASP A 341 -7.55 14.84 9.79
CA ASP A 341 -6.55 15.42 10.69
C ASP A 341 -5.13 15.43 10.11
N HIS A 342 -4.99 15.92 8.87
CA HIS A 342 -3.79 15.69 8.07
C HIS A 342 -2.60 16.53 8.55
N TRP A 343 -1.41 15.91 8.55
CA TRP A 343 -0.15 16.63 8.73
C TRP A 343 0.81 16.30 7.59
N ASN A 344 1.32 17.32 6.89
CA ASN A 344 2.36 17.15 5.90
C ASN A 344 3.72 17.40 6.56
N LEU A 345 4.67 16.47 6.36
CA LEU A 345 6.05 16.56 6.86
C LEU A 345 7.01 16.58 5.66
N ASP A 346 8.03 17.43 5.75
CA ASP A 346 9.05 17.57 4.71
C ASP A 346 10.45 17.87 5.28
N TYR A 347 11.48 17.59 4.49
CA TYR A 347 12.88 17.94 4.67
C TYR A 347 13.45 17.64 6.07
N VAL A 348 13.38 16.37 6.47
CA VAL A 348 13.99 15.86 7.70
C VAL A 348 15.50 15.85 7.54
N TYR A 349 16.21 16.62 8.36
CA TYR A 349 17.66 16.76 8.33
C TYR A 349 18.27 16.62 9.72
N PHE A 350 19.17 15.64 9.87
CA PHE A 350 19.90 15.37 11.11
C PHE A 350 21.40 15.24 10.82
N ASN A 351 22.21 16.10 11.44
CA ASN A 351 23.66 16.08 11.25
C ASN A 351 24.41 16.71 12.43
N GLU A 352 25.70 16.42 12.51
CA GLU A 352 26.66 17.04 13.43
C GLU A 352 27.27 18.33 12.85
N SER A 353 28.04 19.06 13.67
CA SER A 353 28.68 20.34 13.31
C SER A 353 27.71 21.41 12.83
N ARG A 354 26.43 21.30 13.22
CA ARG A 354 25.39 22.30 12.94
C ARG A 354 25.38 23.33 14.07
N SER A 355 24.84 24.51 13.80
CA SER A 355 24.69 25.57 14.80
C SER A 355 23.24 26.06 14.83
N MET A 356 22.86 26.81 15.86
CA MET A 356 21.53 27.42 15.95
C MET A 356 21.16 28.29 14.73
N ASN A 357 22.16 28.83 14.02
CA ASN A 357 21.96 29.66 12.82
C ASN A 357 21.85 28.84 11.52
N ASP A 358 22.05 27.52 11.56
CA ASP A 358 21.92 26.63 10.40
C ASP A 358 20.45 26.26 10.14
N THR A 359 19.64 27.26 9.80
CA THR A 359 18.17 27.16 9.68
C THR A 359 17.66 27.07 8.25
N LEU A 360 18.56 27.02 7.27
CA LEU A 360 18.21 27.01 5.84
C LEU A 360 18.45 25.64 5.26
N MET A 361 17.62 25.21 4.31
CA MET A 361 17.79 23.95 3.59
C MET A 361 19.05 23.96 2.72
N GLN A 362 19.46 25.14 2.21
CA GLN A 362 20.60 25.32 1.31
C GLN A 362 20.48 24.41 0.08
N ASP A 363 19.32 24.49 -0.56
CA ASP A 363 18.89 23.57 -1.61
C ASP A 363 18.26 24.32 -2.79
N TRP A 364 18.21 23.67 -3.94
CA TRP A 364 17.36 24.07 -5.05
C TRP A 364 16.44 22.91 -5.35
N ALA A 365 15.14 23.14 -5.44
CA ALA A 365 14.22 22.05 -5.67
C ALA A 365 13.07 22.49 -6.56
N PHE A 366 12.61 21.57 -7.39
CA PHE A 366 11.25 21.67 -7.89
C PHE A 366 10.26 21.49 -6.74
N THR A 367 9.09 22.11 -6.82
CA THR A 367 8.07 22.04 -5.76
C THR A 367 6.85 21.21 -6.16
N SER A 368 6.61 21.02 -7.46
CA SER A 368 5.52 20.18 -7.96
C SER A 368 5.75 19.72 -9.39
N PRO A 369 5.33 18.51 -9.76
CA PRO A 369 5.30 18.09 -11.17
C PRO A 369 4.23 18.87 -11.96
N PRO A 370 4.35 18.94 -13.29
CA PRO A 370 3.25 19.41 -14.12
C PRO A 370 2.08 18.42 -14.05
N VAL A 371 0.87 18.94 -14.05
CA VAL A 371 -0.37 18.14 -14.06
C VAL A 371 -0.58 17.45 -15.40
N SER A 372 -0.30 18.15 -16.50
CA SER A 372 -0.51 17.68 -17.86
C SER A 372 0.39 18.44 -18.83
N MET A 373 0.72 17.80 -19.95
CA MET A 373 1.37 18.41 -21.10
C MET A 373 0.37 18.80 -22.19
N LEU A 374 -0.93 18.62 -21.94
CA LEU A 374 -2.03 19.08 -22.79
C LEU A 374 -2.72 20.31 -22.21
N ASP A 375 -3.22 21.17 -23.08
CA ASP A 375 -4.13 22.25 -22.72
C ASP A 375 -5.51 21.67 -22.40
N ASN A 376 -6.10 22.13 -21.31
CA ASN A 376 -7.42 21.77 -20.81
C ASN A 376 -7.69 20.31 -20.38
N TYR A 377 -6.88 19.30 -20.68
CA TYR A 377 -7.16 17.92 -20.25
C TYR A 377 -5.91 17.24 -19.68
N SER A 378 -6.07 16.30 -18.76
CA SER A 378 -4.99 15.41 -18.30
C SER A 378 -4.85 14.17 -19.18
N SER A 379 -5.93 13.72 -19.81
CA SER A 379 -5.92 12.67 -20.83
C SER A 379 -7.01 12.90 -21.87
N VAL A 380 -6.74 12.48 -23.10
CA VAL A 380 -7.70 12.45 -24.21
C VAL A 380 -7.45 11.17 -25.02
N PRO A 381 -8.44 10.71 -25.81
CA PRO A 381 -8.20 9.56 -26.66
C PRO A 381 -7.10 9.77 -27.69
N TRP A 382 -6.19 8.81 -27.86
CA TRP A 382 -5.09 8.95 -28.84
C TRP A 382 -5.61 9.18 -30.27
N LYS A 383 -6.72 8.52 -30.62
CA LYS A 383 -7.45 8.76 -31.88
C LYS A 383 -7.87 10.23 -32.03
N HIS A 384 -8.38 10.84 -30.96
CA HIS A 384 -8.82 12.24 -30.98
C HIS A 384 -7.63 13.20 -31.08
N PHE A 385 -6.55 12.91 -30.35
CA PHE A 385 -5.31 13.67 -30.43
C PHE A 385 -4.72 13.66 -31.85
N LYS A 386 -4.73 12.52 -32.55
CA LYS A 386 -4.22 12.43 -33.92
C LYS A 386 -5.04 13.20 -34.96
N ASN A 387 -6.35 13.29 -34.75
CA ASN A 387 -7.28 13.86 -35.71
C ASN A 387 -7.60 15.33 -35.43
N THR A 388 -7.11 15.89 -34.32
CA THR A 388 -7.47 17.24 -33.95
C THR A 388 -6.86 18.27 -34.89
N THR A 389 -7.61 19.35 -35.16
CA THR A 389 -7.12 20.52 -35.88
C THR A 389 -6.65 21.64 -34.95
N SER A 390 -6.97 21.52 -33.66
CA SER A 390 -6.55 22.47 -32.62
C SER A 390 -5.21 22.07 -32.02
N ASP A 391 -4.37 23.06 -31.73
CA ASP A 391 -3.09 22.84 -31.08
C ASP A 391 -3.28 22.73 -29.57
N ILE A 392 -3.45 21.51 -29.08
CA ILE A 392 -3.73 21.22 -27.67
C ILE A 392 -2.51 20.79 -26.88
N LEU A 393 -1.36 20.62 -27.53
CA LEU A 393 -0.12 20.30 -26.83
C LEU A 393 0.48 21.60 -26.30
N LEU A 394 0.80 21.64 -25.02
CA LEU A 394 1.41 22.84 -24.43
C LEU A 394 2.70 23.19 -25.18
N LYS A 395 2.84 24.46 -25.59
CA LYS A 395 4.06 24.96 -26.26
C LYS A 395 5.12 25.45 -25.29
N ASN A 396 4.75 25.58 -24.04
CA ASN A 396 5.65 25.84 -22.94
C ASN A 396 5.15 25.11 -21.70
N ALA A 397 6.06 24.76 -20.80
CA ALA A 397 5.74 24.31 -19.47
C ALA A 397 6.36 25.23 -18.44
N ILE A 398 5.62 25.50 -17.38
CA ILE A 398 6.09 26.21 -16.21
C ILE A 398 6.20 25.20 -15.08
N ILE A 399 7.42 24.97 -14.59
CA ILE A 399 7.67 24.07 -13.46
C ILE A 399 8.03 24.92 -12.23
N PRO A 400 7.15 24.99 -11.22
CA PRO A 400 7.40 25.73 -10.00
C PRO A 400 8.61 25.18 -9.23
N SER A 401 9.44 26.09 -8.75
CA SER A 401 10.71 25.78 -8.09
C SER A 401 11.00 26.76 -6.94
N TYR A 402 11.84 26.36 -6.00
CA TYR A 402 12.21 27.17 -4.85
C TYR A 402 13.72 27.16 -4.58
N ASN A 403 14.33 28.34 -4.44
CA ASN A 403 15.70 28.49 -3.96
C ASN A 403 15.66 28.70 -2.45
N SER A 404 16.11 27.72 -1.68
CA SER A 404 16.15 27.76 -0.22
C SER A 404 17.52 28.17 0.35
N SER A 405 18.44 28.61 -0.51
CA SER A 405 19.73 29.19 -0.12
C SER A 405 19.61 30.69 0.19
N ASP A 406 20.47 31.17 1.08
CA ASP A 406 20.71 32.59 1.39
C ASP A 406 21.64 33.27 0.37
N ASN A 407 21.88 32.63 -0.77
CA ASN A 407 22.64 33.21 -1.87
C ASN A 407 21.84 33.09 -3.17
N PRO A 408 21.98 34.09 -4.07
CA PRO A 408 21.44 33.97 -5.40
C PRO A 408 22.16 32.85 -6.15
N LYS A 409 21.39 32.04 -6.90
CA LYS A 409 21.94 30.94 -7.70
C LYS A 409 21.83 31.24 -9.20
N LEU A 410 22.81 30.72 -9.94
CA LEU A 410 22.86 30.80 -11.40
C LEU A 410 22.49 29.45 -12.01
N LEU A 411 21.46 29.47 -12.87
CA LEU A 411 21.05 28.28 -13.62
C LEU A 411 22.13 27.87 -14.62
N GLN A 412 22.49 26.58 -14.61
CA GLN A 412 23.29 25.95 -15.66
C GLN A 412 22.39 25.43 -16.79
N PRO A 413 22.96 25.07 -17.95
CA PRO A 413 22.20 24.44 -19.01
C PRO A 413 21.43 23.22 -18.51
N CYS A 414 20.11 23.28 -18.65
CA CYS A 414 19.14 22.23 -18.33
C CYS A 414 18.24 21.99 -19.56
N SER A 415 17.46 20.92 -19.55
CA SER A 415 16.49 20.62 -20.61
C SER A 415 15.26 19.91 -20.08
N MET A 416 14.23 19.88 -20.92
CA MET A 416 13.17 18.89 -20.86
C MET A 416 13.47 17.82 -21.90
N ASP A 417 13.45 16.56 -21.48
CA ASP A 417 13.65 15.41 -22.36
C ASP A 417 12.35 14.62 -22.50
N LEU A 418 12.00 14.24 -23.74
CA LEU A 418 10.82 13.44 -24.06
C LEU A 418 11.23 12.00 -24.38
N PHE A 419 10.60 11.03 -23.73
CA PHE A 419 10.79 9.60 -23.94
C PHE A 419 9.50 8.92 -24.37
N TYR A 420 9.64 7.87 -25.18
CA TYR A 420 8.61 6.90 -25.51
C TYR A 420 9.22 5.51 -25.40
N GLU A 421 8.61 4.61 -24.62
CA GLU A 421 9.17 3.28 -24.32
C GLU A 421 10.65 3.33 -23.86
N ASP A 422 10.96 4.24 -22.93
CA ASP A 422 12.32 4.52 -22.43
C ASP A 422 13.35 4.98 -23.48
N ILE A 423 12.92 5.27 -24.72
CA ILE A 423 13.76 5.78 -25.80
C ILE A 423 13.58 7.29 -25.93
N LEU A 424 14.67 8.03 -25.81
CA LEU A 424 14.72 9.48 -26.00
C LEU A 424 14.28 9.85 -27.43
N GLN A 425 13.20 10.62 -27.54
CA GLN A 425 12.64 11.11 -28.80
C GLN A 425 13.20 12.49 -29.16
N SER A 426 13.21 13.40 -28.18
CA SER A 426 13.63 14.79 -28.36
C SER A 426 14.09 15.39 -27.03
N SER A 427 14.87 16.47 -27.12
CA SER A 427 15.36 17.23 -25.97
C SER A 427 15.24 18.71 -26.27
N PHE A 428 14.63 19.44 -25.35
CA PHE A 428 14.33 20.86 -25.45
C PHE A 428 15.17 21.61 -24.42
N PRO A 429 16.25 22.29 -24.84
CA PRO A 429 17.08 23.03 -23.90
C PRO A 429 16.30 24.18 -23.30
N TYR A 430 16.48 24.39 -22.00
CA TYR A 430 15.93 25.52 -21.28
C TYR A 430 16.50 26.82 -21.87
N SER A 431 15.64 27.55 -22.57
CA SER A 431 15.99 28.85 -23.15
C SER A 431 15.80 29.92 -22.08
N ALA A 432 16.86 30.16 -21.31
CA ALA A 432 16.80 30.86 -20.02
C ALA A 432 16.07 32.22 -20.06
N THR A 433 14.88 32.26 -19.47
CA THR A 433 14.15 33.49 -19.13
C THR A 433 14.58 34.02 -17.76
N VAL A 434 15.04 33.14 -16.87
CA VAL A 434 15.60 33.46 -15.55
C VAL A 434 17.02 32.90 -15.49
N LEU A 435 18.01 33.77 -15.30
CA LEU A 435 19.42 33.37 -15.17
C LEU A 435 19.94 33.52 -13.74
N ASN A 436 19.35 34.44 -12.98
CA ASN A 436 19.75 34.77 -11.61
C ASN A 436 18.52 34.64 -10.72
N VAL A 437 18.48 33.57 -9.92
CA VAL A 437 17.38 33.32 -8.99
C VAL A 437 17.73 33.95 -7.65
N PRO A 438 16.88 34.85 -7.10
CA PRO A 438 17.12 35.45 -5.80
C PRO A 438 17.22 34.40 -4.68
N GLU A 439 17.90 34.75 -3.60
CA GLU A 439 17.91 33.96 -2.37
C GLU A 439 16.48 33.81 -1.80
N LEU A 440 16.20 32.67 -1.16
CA LEU A 440 14.95 32.40 -0.42
C LEU A 440 13.67 32.74 -1.20
N SER A 441 13.60 32.34 -2.46
CA SER A 441 12.53 32.78 -3.37
C SER A 441 11.98 31.67 -4.25
N TYR A 442 10.67 31.77 -4.51
CA TYR A 442 10.00 31.00 -5.56
C TYR A 442 10.33 31.58 -6.92
N PHE A 443 10.49 30.69 -7.90
CA PHE A 443 10.67 31.04 -9.28
C PHE A 443 10.14 29.94 -10.18
N ASP A 444 9.79 30.33 -11.40
CA ASP A 444 9.18 29.45 -12.39
C ASP A 444 10.21 29.06 -13.45
N MET A 445 10.45 27.76 -13.58
CA MET A 445 11.23 27.21 -14.67
C MET A 445 10.37 27.16 -15.93
N PHE A 446 10.55 28.16 -16.80
CA PHE A 446 9.86 28.27 -18.09
C PHE A 446 10.59 27.52 -19.21
N TYR A 447 10.10 26.34 -19.57
CA TYR A 447 10.59 25.59 -20.73
C TYR A 447 9.76 25.95 -21.97
N ASP A 448 10.38 26.59 -22.96
CA ASP A 448 9.75 26.92 -24.25
C ASP A 448 10.11 25.86 -25.29
N PHE A 449 9.10 25.15 -25.80
CA PHE A 449 9.29 24.10 -26.80
C PHE A 449 9.13 24.66 -28.23
N GLY A 450 8.58 25.87 -28.35
CA GLY A 450 8.29 26.52 -29.61
C GLY A 450 7.23 25.80 -30.45
N SER A 451 6.99 26.29 -31.65
CA SER A 451 5.97 25.74 -32.56
C SER A 451 6.36 24.41 -33.20
N THR A 452 7.57 23.91 -32.96
CA THR A 452 8.08 22.64 -33.52
C THR A 452 7.86 21.45 -32.61
N PHE A 453 7.29 21.67 -31.41
CA PHE A 453 6.99 20.57 -30.50
C PHE A 453 5.76 19.82 -30.96
N GLU A 454 5.97 18.55 -31.32
CA GLU A 454 4.96 17.62 -31.80
C GLU A 454 5.26 16.21 -31.25
N LEU A 455 4.21 15.46 -30.94
CA LEU A 455 4.30 14.04 -30.64
C LEU A 455 4.24 13.22 -31.92
N ASN A 456 4.83 12.02 -31.92
CA ASN A 456 4.81 11.14 -33.10
C ASN A 456 3.40 10.56 -33.31
N THR A 457 2.58 11.24 -34.13
CA THR A 457 1.22 10.82 -34.47
C THR A 457 1.15 9.63 -35.44
N SER A 458 2.29 9.15 -35.94
CA SER A 458 2.35 7.94 -36.78
C SER A 458 2.20 6.64 -35.99
N LEU A 459 2.21 6.71 -34.65
CA LEU A 459 2.01 5.54 -33.79
C LEU A 459 0.61 4.93 -33.98
N THR A 460 0.59 3.62 -34.19
CA THR A 460 -0.61 2.81 -34.45
C THR A 460 -1.24 2.23 -33.19
N ASP A 461 -0.67 2.48 -32.02
CA ASP A 461 -1.21 2.00 -30.76
C ASP A 461 -2.59 2.61 -30.45
N THR A 462 -3.38 1.92 -29.63
CA THR A 462 -4.66 2.41 -29.11
C THR A 462 -4.44 3.35 -27.93
N PHE A 463 -3.50 3.01 -27.06
CA PHE A 463 -3.08 3.81 -25.91
C PHE A 463 -1.62 4.18 -26.04
N VAL A 464 -1.24 5.38 -25.59
CA VAL A 464 0.14 5.86 -25.71
C VAL A 464 0.53 6.55 -24.41
N ASP A 465 1.72 6.25 -23.90
CA ASP A 465 2.31 6.93 -22.74
C ASP A 465 3.64 7.56 -23.14
N TYR A 466 3.81 8.84 -22.83
CA TYR A 466 5.07 9.56 -23.00
C TYR A 466 5.59 9.99 -21.64
N THR A 467 6.90 9.82 -21.42
CA THR A 467 7.56 10.30 -20.20
C THR A 467 8.34 11.57 -20.49
N TYR A 468 8.07 12.60 -19.71
CA TYR A 468 8.75 13.88 -19.73
C TYR A 468 9.69 13.95 -18.53
N ARG A 469 10.97 14.22 -18.77
CA ARG A 469 11.95 14.46 -17.73
C ARG A 469 12.35 15.92 -17.73
N PHE A 470 12.03 16.63 -16.65
CA PHE A 470 12.52 17.97 -16.38
C PHE A 470 13.67 17.85 -15.40
N TYR A 471 14.79 18.50 -15.68
CA TYR A 471 15.87 18.58 -14.71
C TYR A 471 16.44 19.98 -14.67
N LEU A 472 16.95 20.37 -13.51
CA LEU A 472 17.71 21.59 -13.30
C LEU A 472 19.19 21.23 -13.12
N SER A 473 20.07 22.22 -13.35
CA SER A 473 21.49 22.05 -13.15
C SER A 473 22.07 23.33 -12.57
N THR A 474 23.01 23.16 -11.65
CA THR A 474 23.59 24.22 -10.83
C THR A 474 25.11 23.99 -10.75
N ASN A 475 25.90 25.06 -10.60
CA ASN A 475 27.34 24.96 -10.37
C ASN A 475 27.77 25.58 -9.04
N THR A 476 26.81 25.83 -8.15
CA THR A 476 27.01 26.57 -6.91
C THR A 476 26.99 25.62 -5.71
N THR A 477 28.04 25.68 -4.89
CA THR A 477 28.11 24.98 -3.59
C THR A 477 27.79 25.95 -2.44
N PRO A 478 27.15 25.51 -1.35
CA PRO A 478 26.68 24.14 -1.08
C PRO A 478 25.26 23.88 -1.59
N GLU A 479 25.04 22.65 -2.06
CA GLU A 479 23.74 22.09 -2.41
C GLU A 479 23.61 20.80 -1.59
N ARG A 480 22.58 20.71 -0.74
CA ARG A 480 22.44 19.59 0.20
C ARG A 480 21.84 18.36 -0.46
N LEU A 481 20.89 18.56 -1.36
CA LEU A 481 20.26 17.50 -2.14
C LEU A 481 20.31 17.87 -3.61
N SER A 482 20.35 16.85 -4.46
CA SER A 482 20.21 17.01 -5.91
C SER A 482 19.22 16.00 -6.48
N VAL A 483 18.50 15.30 -5.60
CA VAL A 483 17.56 14.24 -5.98
C VAL A 483 16.22 14.85 -6.45
N ASN A 484 15.87 16.00 -5.90
CA ASN A 484 14.72 16.85 -6.23
C ASN A 484 15.00 17.85 -7.36
N ASP A 485 16.20 17.80 -7.94
CA ASP A 485 16.58 18.56 -9.14
C ASP A 485 15.99 17.97 -10.42
N THR A 486 15.28 16.83 -10.33
CA THR A 486 14.72 16.13 -11.49
C THR A 486 13.29 15.67 -11.20
N ILE A 487 12.38 15.91 -12.14
CA ILE A 487 11.00 15.43 -12.12
C ILE A 487 10.75 14.57 -13.36
N LEU A 488 10.00 13.49 -13.16
CA LEU A 488 9.39 12.70 -14.22
C LEU A 488 7.88 12.93 -14.24
N HIS A 489 7.31 13.17 -15.41
CA HIS A 489 5.87 13.29 -15.63
C HIS A 489 5.43 12.35 -16.75
N HIS A 490 4.34 11.61 -16.51
CA HIS A 490 3.76 10.70 -17.48
C HIS A 490 2.51 11.32 -18.12
N GLN A 491 2.55 11.49 -19.43
CA GLN A 491 1.40 11.93 -20.21
C GLN A 491 0.78 10.71 -20.92
N SER A 492 -0.33 10.22 -20.38
CA SER A 492 -1.05 9.08 -20.95
C SER A 492 -2.22 9.52 -21.84
N PHE A 493 -2.38 8.85 -22.97
CA PHE A 493 -3.51 8.97 -23.90
C PHE A 493 -4.32 7.68 -23.88
N GLN A 494 -5.51 7.71 -23.30
CA GLN A 494 -6.34 6.53 -23.04
C GLN A 494 -7.53 6.44 -24.02
N ASN A 495 -8.66 5.84 -23.65
CA ASN A 495 -9.93 5.91 -24.40
C ASN A 495 -10.94 6.87 -23.75
N TYR A 496 -10.51 7.73 -22.85
CA TYR A 496 -11.40 8.67 -22.14
C TYR A 496 -10.83 10.09 -22.15
N TYR A 497 -11.68 11.05 -21.81
CA TYR A 497 -11.23 12.39 -21.40
C TYR A 497 -11.13 12.47 -19.88
N SER A 498 -10.13 13.15 -19.36
CA SER A 498 -10.00 13.44 -17.92
C SER A 498 -9.49 14.85 -17.70
N TYR A 499 -9.92 15.44 -16.58
CA TYR A 499 -9.37 16.68 -16.06
C TYR A 499 -8.47 16.45 -14.85
N ASP A 500 -8.79 15.43 -14.05
CA ASP A 500 -8.15 15.09 -12.79
C ASP A 500 -6.76 14.46 -12.98
N ASP A 501 -5.91 14.52 -11.97
CA ASP A 501 -4.60 13.87 -11.94
C ASP A 501 -4.64 12.39 -11.49
N GLY A 502 -5.84 11.90 -11.14
CA GLY A 502 -6.07 10.54 -10.69
C GLY A 502 -6.01 10.35 -9.18
N SER A 503 -5.86 11.42 -8.40
CA SER A 503 -5.99 11.46 -6.93
C SER A 503 -7.23 12.25 -6.50
N ALA A 504 -7.73 11.93 -5.30
CA ALA A 504 -8.74 12.73 -4.62
C ALA A 504 -8.18 13.21 -3.28
N GLU A 505 -8.45 14.47 -2.93
CA GLU A 505 -8.12 15.04 -1.62
C GLU A 505 -9.40 15.28 -0.79
N ALA A 506 -10.57 15.08 -1.41
CA ALA A 506 -11.86 15.11 -0.75
C ALA A 506 -12.93 14.34 -1.53
N ALA A 507 -14.09 14.13 -0.92
CA ALA A 507 -15.28 13.64 -1.58
C ALA A 507 -16.27 14.79 -1.81
N TYR A 508 -16.83 14.92 -3.01
CA TYR A 508 -17.92 15.83 -3.39
C TYR A 508 -19.24 15.07 -3.56
N GLY A 509 -20.36 15.67 -3.17
CA GLY A 509 -21.67 15.07 -3.39
C GLY A 509 -22.84 16.00 -3.16
N LEU A 510 -24.01 15.59 -3.64
CA LEU A 510 -25.28 16.33 -3.52
C LEU A 510 -26.20 15.66 -2.51
N ILE A 511 -26.88 16.44 -1.68
CA ILE A 511 -27.87 15.98 -0.72
C ILE A 511 -29.26 16.37 -1.25
N GLY A 512 -30.14 15.38 -1.43
CA GLY A 512 -31.51 15.60 -1.89
C GLY A 512 -32.00 14.52 -2.84
N ASN A 513 -33.31 14.29 -2.87
CA ASN A 513 -33.92 13.31 -3.77
C ASN A 513 -34.18 13.95 -5.15
N GLY A 514 -33.79 13.26 -6.23
CA GLY A 514 -34.00 13.73 -7.60
C GLY A 514 -33.05 14.86 -8.01
N VAL A 515 -31.97 15.08 -7.26
CA VAL A 515 -30.93 16.06 -7.60
C VAL A 515 -30.05 15.52 -8.73
N GLU A 516 -29.59 16.42 -9.58
CA GLU A 516 -28.82 16.09 -10.78
C GLU A 516 -27.45 16.74 -10.74
N LEU A 517 -26.45 16.02 -11.26
CA LEU A 517 -25.08 16.48 -11.45
C LEU A 517 -24.74 16.38 -12.94
N ALA A 518 -24.10 17.40 -13.49
CA ALA A 518 -23.65 17.44 -14.88
C ALA A 518 -22.23 18.04 -14.97
N TYR A 519 -21.31 17.31 -15.60
CA TYR A 519 -19.92 17.69 -15.78
C TYR A 519 -19.61 17.86 -17.27
N ARG A 520 -19.13 19.05 -17.64
CA ARG A 520 -18.92 19.47 -19.03
C ARG A 520 -17.66 18.87 -19.64
N PHE A 521 -17.76 18.39 -20.87
CA PHE A 521 -16.65 17.99 -21.72
C PHE A 521 -16.83 18.52 -23.14
N SER A 522 -15.72 18.82 -23.81
CA SER A 522 -15.70 19.23 -25.23
C SER A 522 -14.78 18.33 -26.03
N ILE A 523 -15.33 17.72 -27.09
CA ILE A 523 -14.57 16.93 -28.04
C ILE A 523 -13.60 17.85 -28.78
N LEU A 524 -12.35 17.40 -28.94
CA LEU A 524 -11.33 18.14 -29.67
C LEU A 524 -11.78 18.48 -31.09
N GLU A 525 -11.58 19.73 -31.50
CA GLU A 525 -11.91 20.23 -32.83
C GLU A 525 -11.27 19.35 -33.91
N GLY A 526 -12.01 19.02 -34.96
CA GLY A 526 -11.58 18.11 -36.04
C GLY A 526 -12.13 16.68 -35.93
N ASN A 527 -12.59 16.25 -34.74
CA ASN A 527 -13.20 14.94 -34.57
C ASN A 527 -14.70 14.90 -34.90
N GLY A 528 -15.41 16.03 -34.76
CA GLY A 528 -16.84 16.18 -35.09
C GLY A 528 -17.76 15.41 -34.12
N THR A 529 -17.87 14.10 -34.30
CA THR A 529 -18.73 13.21 -33.50
C THR A 529 -17.98 11.95 -33.13
N ASP A 530 -18.10 11.48 -31.89
CA ASP A 530 -17.70 10.13 -31.50
C ASP A 530 -18.74 9.52 -30.54
N THR A 531 -18.51 8.29 -30.09
CA THR A 531 -19.52 7.48 -29.40
C THR A 531 -19.02 7.05 -28.02
N LEU A 532 -19.79 7.40 -27.00
CA LEU A 532 -19.58 6.96 -25.62
C LEU A 532 -20.08 5.52 -25.45
N LYS A 533 -19.30 4.74 -24.71
CA LYS A 533 -19.68 3.38 -24.30
C LYS A 533 -19.93 3.25 -22.80
N SER A 534 -19.30 4.07 -21.98
CA SER A 534 -19.32 3.97 -20.53
C SER A 534 -18.89 5.29 -19.90
N ILE A 535 -19.14 5.43 -18.61
CA ILE A 535 -18.64 6.54 -17.79
C ILE A 535 -17.85 5.94 -16.63
N LYS A 536 -16.59 6.33 -16.48
CA LYS A 536 -15.78 6.00 -15.32
C LYS A 536 -16.05 7.00 -14.21
N ILE A 537 -16.38 6.52 -13.01
CA ILE A 537 -16.61 7.36 -11.84
C ILE A 537 -15.79 6.78 -10.69
N HIS A 538 -15.02 7.64 -10.01
CA HIS A 538 -14.39 7.30 -8.75
C HIS A 538 -15.36 7.66 -7.62
N PHE A 539 -16.04 6.68 -7.06
CA PHE A 539 -16.79 6.88 -5.82
C PHE A 539 -15.86 6.65 -4.63
N SER A 540 -15.71 7.66 -3.78
CA SER A 540 -14.93 7.54 -2.55
C SER A 540 -15.87 7.28 -1.38
N PRO A 541 -15.63 6.25 -0.56
CA PRO A 541 -16.41 6.11 0.67
C PRO A 541 -16.16 7.35 1.54
N SER A 542 -17.23 7.89 2.13
CA SER A 542 -17.12 8.84 3.24
C SER A 542 -17.66 8.17 4.51
N VAL A 543 -17.82 8.91 5.61
CA VAL A 543 -18.41 8.40 6.87
C VAL A 543 -19.71 7.61 6.62
N ASN A 544 -20.48 7.98 5.59
CA ASN A 544 -21.69 7.27 5.17
C ASN A 544 -21.42 6.39 3.94
N ASP A 545 -21.81 5.12 4.05
CA ASP A 545 -21.83 4.16 2.94
C ASP A 545 -23.07 4.41 2.07
N ALA A 546 -22.85 4.70 0.79
CA ALA A 546 -23.87 4.95 -0.21
C ALA A 546 -23.95 3.83 -1.27
N SER A 547 -23.30 2.68 -1.05
CA SER A 547 -23.31 1.54 -1.99
C SER A 547 -24.70 0.97 -2.28
N ASN A 548 -25.67 1.22 -1.39
CA ASN A 548 -27.07 0.81 -1.57
C ASN A 548 -27.99 1.93 -2.12
N ASP A 549 -27.44 3.11 -2.42
CA ASP A 549 -28.20 4.26 -2.91
C ASP A 549 -28.14 4.33 -4.45
N PRO A 550 -29.25 4.07 -5.16
CA PRO A 550 -29.18 4.00 -6.60
C PRO A 550 -29.20 5.37 -7.28
N PHE A 551 -28.63 5.42 -8.48
CA PHE A 551 -28.67 6.57 -9.36
C PHE A 551 -28.89 6.16 -10.82
N PHE A 552 -29.28 7.14 -11.62
CA PHE A 552 -29.39 7.04 -13.07
C PHE A 552 -28.29 7.84 -13.73
N LEU A 553 -27.60 7.26 -14.70
CA LEU A 553 -26.70 7.98 -15.60
C LEU A 553 -27.51 8.85 -16.57
N GLN A 554 -27.00 10.06 -16.81
CA GLN A 554 -27.59 11.05 -17.69
C GLN A 554 -26.52 11.76 -18.52
N ILE A 555 -26.90 12.11 -19.75
CA ILE A 555 -26.04 12.83 -20.68
C ILE A 555 -26.88 13.95 -21.32
N TRP A 556 -26.34 15.16 -21.37
CA TRP A 556 -27.00 16.34 -21.95
C TRP A 556 -26.19 16.95 -23.08
N ASP A 557 -26.88 17.62 -24.00
CA ASP A 557 -26.25 18.54 -24.96
C ASP A 557 -25.88 19.88 -24.30
N ASP A 558 -25.14 20.71 -25.03
CA ASP A 558 -24.87 22.09 -24.63
C ASP A 558 -25.98 23.05 -25.07
N SER A 559 -26.39 23.91 -24.13
CA SER A 559 -27.27 25.04 -24.38
C SER A 559 -26.62 26.33 -23.86
N LEU A 560 -25.79 26.96 -24.71
CA LEU A 560 -25.11 28.23 -24.41
C LEU A 560 -24.16 28.13 -23.20
N GLY A 561 -23.42 27.03 -23.08
CA GLY A 561 -22.46 26.81 -22.00
C GLY A 561 -23.07 26.28 -20.69
N SER A 562 -24.33 25.85 -20.70
CA SER A 562 -25.01 25.16 -19.61
C SER A 562 -25.66 23.86 -20.11
N PRO A 563 -25.92 22.87 -19.23
CA PRO A 563 -26.61 21.64 -19.62
C PRO A 563 -27.97 21.94 -20.26
N GLY A 564 -28.20 21.40 -21.46
CA GLY A 564 -29.39 21.61 -22.28
C GLY A 564 -30.38 20.46 -22.21
N SER A 565 -30.75 19.93 -23.37
CA SER A 565 -31.65 18.79 -23.52
C SER A 565 -30.94 17.48 -23.16
N LEU A 566 -31.65 16.56 -22.50
CA LEU A 566 -31.18 15.19 -22.29
C LEU A 566 -31.02 14.48 -23.64
N ILE A 567 -29.80 14.04 -23.95
CA ILE A 567 -29.51 13.18 -25.10
C ILE A 567 -29.56 11.70 -24.73
N TYR A 568 -29.33 11.36 -23.46
CA TYR A 568 -29.43 10.01 -22.95
C TYR A 568 -29.80 10.00 -21.46
N THR A 569 -30.60 9.02 -21.04
CA THR A 569 -30.93 8.77 -19.64
C THR A 569 -31.20 7.29 -19.43
N THR A 570 -30.83 6.81 -18.25
CA THR A 570 -31.18 5.44 -17.77
C THR A 570 -32.43 5.45 -16.89
N ASP A 571 -32.94 6.64 -16.54
CA ASP A 571 -34.29 6.86 -15.98
C ASP A 571 -35.36 6.80 -17.08
N ASP A 572 -35.33 5.75 -17.91
CA ASP A 572 -36.31 5.52 -18.96
C ASP A 572 -37.59 4.90 -18.36
N PHE A 573 -38.75 5.38 -18.80
CA PHE A 573 -40.03 4.93 -18.24
C PHE A 573 -40.35 3.47 -18.59
N ASP A 574 -39.95 3.02 -19.77
CA ASP A 574 -40.22 1.67 -20.27
C ASP A 574 -39.18 0.67 -19.73
N PHE A 575 -37.91 1.08 -19.64
CA PHE A 575 -36.79 0.23 -19.19
C PHE A 575 -35.79 0.99 -18.31
N PRO A 576 -36.12 1.28 -17.04
CA PRO A 576 -35.20 1.97 -16.15
C PRO A 576 -34.02 1.05 -15.77
N GLU A 577 -32.81 1.60 -15.81
CA GLU A 577 -31.59 0.90 -15.41
C GLU A 577 -30.92 1.63 -14.25
N LEU A 578 -30.82 0.96 -13.10
CA LEU A 578 -30.26 1.53 -11.87
C LEU A 578 -28.80 1.13 -11.72
N TYR A 579 -27.97 2.11 -11.38
CA TYR A 579 -26.59 1.88 -10.96
C TYR A 579 -26.43 2.18 -9.48
N TYR A 580 -25.37 1.59 -8.90
CA TYR A 580 -25.01 1.72 -7.50
C TYR A 580 -23.54 2.17 -7.39
N PRO A 581 -23.20 3.04 -6.42
CA PRO A 581 -21.80 3.39 -6.17
C PRO A 581 -20.98 2.15 -5.84
N GLU A 582 -19.94 1.91 -6.63
CA GLU A 582 -18.99 0.82 -6.42
C GLU A 582 -17.72 1.39 -5.82
N TYR A 583 -17.33 0.84 -4.67
CA TYR A 583 -16.06 1.16 -4.03
C TYR A 583 -15.03 0.10 -4.43
N ASN A 584 -13.79 0.51 -4.66
CA ASN A 584 -12.65 -0.41 -4.68
C ASN A 584 -12.60 -1.47 -5.79
N SER A 585 -12.86 -1.06 -7.04
CA SER A 585 -13.01 -2.01 -8.16
C SER A 585 -12.12 -1.72 -9.39
N GLY A 586 -11.12 -0.82 -9.27
CA GLY A 586 -10.23 -0.51 -10.40
C GLY A 586 -9.03 0.38 -10.06
N LEU A 587 -8.16 0.59 -11.05
CA LEU A 587 -6.97 1.46 -10.95
C LEU A 587 -7.37 2.87 -10.51
N ASN A 588 -6.68 3.41 -9.50
CA ASN A 588 -6.99 4.68 -8.84
C ASN A 588 -8.45 4.77 -8.34
N GLY A 589 -9.08 3.62 -8.03
CA GLY A 589 -10.44 3.56 -7.47
C GLY A 589 -11.58 3.88 -8.44
N PHE A 590 -11.34 3.96 -9.76
CA PHE A 590 -12.42 4.16 -10.74
C PHE A 590 -13.21 2.88 -11.00
N PHE A 591 -14.52 3.00 -11.11
CA PHE A 591 -15.40 1.96 -11.68
C PHE A 591 -15.97 2.42 -13.02
N GLU A 592 -16.00 1.51 -14.01
CA GLU A 592 -16.53 1.78 -15.35
C GLU A 592 -17.99 1.34 -15.45
N TYR A 593 -18.90 2.32 -15.53
CA TYR A 593 -20.33 2.08 -15.70
C TYR A 593 -20.68 2.02 -17.19
N GLU A 594 -20.92 0.81 -17.70
CA GLU A 594 -21.28 0.58 -19.10
C GLU A 594 -22.66 1.15 -19.43
N LEU A 595 -22.76 1.88 -20.54
CA LEU A 595 -24.03 2.38 -21.05
C LEU A 595 -24.76 1.24 -21.79
N PRO A 596 -26.07 1.03 -21.50
CA PRO A 596 -26.88 -0.03 -22.12
C PRO A 596 -26.95 0.09 -23.66
N SER A 597 -26.78 1.30 -24.17
CA SER A 597 -26.63 1.58 -25.58
C SER A 597 -25.53 2.61 -25.79
N LEU A 598 -24.78 2.44 -26.88
CA LEU A 598 -23.77 3.41 -27.31
C LEU A 598 -24.40 4.77 -27.62
N VAL A 599 -23.82 5.85 -27.08
CA VAL A 599 -24.39 7.21 -27.20
C VAL A 599 -23.49 8.10 -28.06
N PRO A 600 -23.96 8.59 -29.22
CA PRO A 600 -23.20 9.55 -30.02
C PRO A 600 -23.21 10.92 -29.35
N VAL A 601 -22.04 11.54 -29.28
CA VAL A 601 -21.83 12.90 -28.75
C VAL A 601 -21.03 13.73 -29.74
N SER A 602 -21.24 15.04 -29.74
CA SER A 602 -20.58 16.00 -30.63
C SER A 602 -20.30 17.30 -29.89
N ASP A 603 -19.28 18.03 -30.36
CA ASP A 603 -18.90 19.35 -29.83
C ASP A 603 -18.78 19.35 -28.29
N THR A 604 -19.72 19.96 -27.57
CA THR A 604 -19.77 20.00 -26.11
C THR A 604 -20.96 19.19 -25.60
N PHE A 605 -20.72 18.39 -24.57
CA PHE A 605 -21.70 17.56 -23.91
C PHE A 605 -21.44 17.51 -22.42
N TYR A 606 -22.40 16.98 -21.66
CA TYR A 606 -22.31 16.84 -20.23
C TYR A 606 -22.60 15.41 -19.84
N ILE A 607 -21.80 14.85 -18.94
CA ILE A 607 -22.07 13.55 -18.30
C ILE A 607 -22.36 13.75 -16.83
N GLY A 608 -23.16 12.86 -16.25
CA GLY A 608 -23.38 12.85 -14.82
C GLY A 608 -24.55 11.95 -14.46
N TRP A 609 -25.32 12.35 -13.47
CA TRP A 609 -26.36 11.49 -12.92
C TRP A 609 -27.54 12.25 -12.34
N LYS A 610 -28.59 11.48 -12.06
CA LYS A 610 -29.72 11.83 -11.19
C LYS A 610 -29.83 10.86 -10.03
N GLN A 611 -29.85 11.38 -8.81
CA GLN A 611 -29.96 10.57 -7.59
C GLN A 611 -31.41 10.18 -7.33
N THR A 612 -31.64 8.94 -6.90
CA THR A 612 -33.00 8.46 -6.54
C THR A 612 -33.30 8.54 -5.04
N SER A 613 -32.25 8.63 -4.21
CA SER A 613 -32.36 8.79 -2.76
C SER A 613 -31.91 10.19 -2.32
N SER A 614 -32.20 10.53 -1.07
CA SER A 614 -31.71 11.77 -0.45
C SER A 614 -30.28 11.66 0.09
N SER A 615 -29.70 10.47 0.04
CA SER A 615 -28.33 10.22 0.48
C SER A 615 -27.34 10.93 -0.44
N ARG A 616 -26.17 11.22 0.12
CA ARG A 616 -25.09 11.86 -0.62
C ARG A 616 -24.28 10.81 -1.36
N LEU A 617 -24.19 10.93 -2.68
CA LEU A 617 -23.28 10.12 -3.49
C LEU A 617 -21.94 10.83 -3.58
N ASN A 618 -20.88 10.17 -3.14
CA ASN A 618 -19.56 10.76 -2.91
C ASN A 618 -18.59 10.47 -4.07
N ILE A 619 -18.37 11.45 -4.96
CA ILE A 619 -17.32 11.37 -6.00
C ILE A 619 -16.00 11.85 -5.40
N GLY A 620 -14.89 11.23 -5.79
CA GLY A 620 -13.56 11.82 -5.62
C GLY A 620 -13.47 13.22 -6.21
N PHE A 621 -12.90 14.14 -5.44
CA PHE A 621 -12.72 15.55 -5.77
C PHE A 621 -11.23 15.89 -5.68
N ASP A 622 -10.64 16.11 -6.84
CA ASP A 622 -9.26 16.57 -7.02
C ASP A 622 -9.21 18.07 -6.72
N LYS A 623 -8.44 18.47 -5.72
CA LYS A 623 -8.29 19.88 -5.33
C LYS A 623 -7.10 20.57 -5.99
N ASN A 624 -6.23 19.81 -6.64
CA ASN A 624 -5.04 20.31 -7.32
C ASN A 624 -5.41 20.99 -8.66
N ILE A 625 -6.56 20.63 -9.25
CA ILE A 625 -7.00 21.15 -10.55
C ILE A 625 -8.38 21.81 -10.45
N ASN A 626 -8.49 23.09 -10.83
CA ASN A 626 -9.78 23.79 -10.75
C ASN A 626 -10.61 23.68 -12.04
N ARG A 627 -11.76 23.00 -11.95
CA ARG A 627 -12.80 22.87 -12.99
C ARG A 627 -14.19 23.27 -12.51
N LYS A 628 -14.26 24.16 -11.53
CA LYS A 628 -15.51 24.70 -10.98
C LYS A 628 -16.53 25.18 -12.02
N LEU A 629 -16.06 25.81 -13.10
CA LEU A 629 -16.92 26.33 -14.18
C LEU A 629 -17.46 25.25 -15.13
N ASP A 630 -16.94 24.03 -15.03
CA ASP A 630 -17.36 22.86 -15.81
C ASP A 630 -18.31 21.95 -15.02
N ILE A 631 -18.39 22.11 -13.69
CA ILE A 631 -19.22 21.31 -12.78
C ILE A 631 -20.54 22.04 -12.51
N PHE A 632 -21.66 21.38 -12.80
CA PHE A 632 -23.02 21.90 -12.62
C PHE A 632 -23.84 20.94 -11.77
N TYR A 633 -24.72 21.50 -10.94
CA TYR A 633 -25.69 20.73 -10.16
C TYR A 633 -27.08 21.38 -10.24
N ASN A 634 -28.13 20.57 -10.09
CA ASN A 634 -29.51 20.99 -10.09
C ASN A 634 -30.24 20.40 -8.88
N LEU A 635 -30.70 21.26 -7.97
CA LEU A 635 -31.46 20.87 -6.78
C LEU A 635 -32.98 21.02 -6.96
N GLY A 636 -33.44 21.13 -8.21
CA GLY A 636 -34.85 21.33 -8.59
C GLY A 636 -35.19 22.74 -9.09
N SER A 637 -34.23 23.67 -9.10
CA SER A 637 -34.41 25.06 -9.57
C SER A 637 -33.65 25.39 -10.87
N GLY A 638 -33.07 24.38 -11.52
CA GLY A 638 -32.20 24.53 -12.68
C GLY A 638 -30.72 24.34 -12.34
N PHE A 639 -29.90 24.18 -13.37
CA PHE A 639 -28.46 23.98 -13.23
C PHE A 639 -27.73 25.26 -12.80
N GLN A 640 -26.82 25.11 -11.85
CA GLN A 640 -25.89 26.13 -11.39
C GLN A 640 -24.51 25.52 -11.14
N ASN A 641 -23.46 26.34 -11.14
CA ASN A 641 -22.10 25.84 -10.88
C ASN A 641 -21.85 25.57 -9.40
N THR A 642 -20.96 24.62 -9.12
CA THR A 642 -20.46 24.38 -7.76
C THR A 642 -19.75 25.60 -7.17
N ILE A 643 -19.79 25.75 -5.85
CA ILE A 643 -18.98 26.75 -5.15
C ILE A 643 -17.54 26.31 -4.88
N PHE A 644 -17.22 25.01 -4.97
CA PHE A 644 -15.91 24.47 -4.61
C PHE A 644 -14.91 24.55 -5.77
N ASP A 645 -13.66 24.85 -5.44
CA ASP A 645 -12.57 24.91 -6.42
C ASP A 645 -11.90 23.53 -6.49
N GLY A 646 -11.99 22.88 -7.65
CA GLY A 646 -11.46 21.53 -7.89
C GLY A 646 -12.09 20.86 -9.12
N ALA A 647 -11.76 19.59 -9.36
CA ALA A 647 -12.21 18.78 -10.47
C ALA A 647 -12.87 17.49 -9.96
N LEU A 648 -13.86 16.99 -10.70
CA LEU A 648 -14.50 15.71 -10.38
C LEU A 648 -13.75 14.57 -11.05
N MET A 649 -13.55 13.49 -10.30
CA MET A 649 -13.02 12.23 -10.85
C MET A 649 -14.13 11.45 -11.57
N MET A 650 -14.52 11.98 -12.73
CA MET A 650 -15.52 11.40 -13.63
C MET A 650 -15.05 11.56 -15.08
N ARG A 651 -15.04 10.47 -15.84
CA ARG A 651 -14.37 10.39 -17.16
C ARG A 651 -15.29 9.75 -18.20
N PRO A 652 -15.65 10.45 -19.30
CA PRO A 652 -16.40 9.84 -20.40
C PRO A 652 -15.50 8.91 -21.21
N VAL A 653 -15.93 7.67 -21.42
CA VAL A 653 -15.15 6.64 -22.12
C VAL A 653 -15.75 6.36 -23.50
N PHE A 654 -14.88 6.38 -24.51
CA PHE A 654 -15.22 6.20 -25.91
C PHE A 654 -14.94 4.78 -26.38
N VAL A 655 -15.66 4.36 -27.42
CA VAL A 655 -15.39 3.10 -28.11
C VAL A 655 -13.98 3.13 -28.71
N SER A 656 -13.22 2.06 -28.49
CA SER A 656 -11.84 1.92 -28.93
C SER A 656 -11.58 0.54 -29.56
N PRO A 657 -10.54 0.38 -30.39
CA PRO A 657 -10.15 -0.92 -30.92
C PRO A 657 -9.89 -1.99 -29.84
N MET A 658 -9.49 -1.59 -28.62
CA MET A 658 -9.27 -2.48 -27.48
C MET A 658 -10.55 -3.20 -27.05
N ASP A 659 -11.73 -2.62 -27.30
CA ASP A 659 -13.01 -3.25 -26.94
C ASP A 659 -13.27 -4.55 -27.75
N ASN A 660 -12.57 -4.74 -28.88
CA ASN A 660 -12.65 -5.98 -29.67
C ASN A 660 -11.65 -7.06 -29.21
N VAL A 661 -10.78 -6.75 -28.24
CA VAL A 661 -9.86 -7.71 -27.67
C VAL A 661 -10.61 -8.47 -26.59
N VAL A 662 -11.01 -9.71 -26.91
CA VAL A 662 -11.59 -10.62 -25.91
C VAL A 662 -10.55 -10.84 -24.83
N ASN A 663 -10.77 -10.25 -23.66
CA ASN A 663 -9.96 -10.48 -22.48
C ASN A 663 -10.12 -11.96 -22.12
N TYR A 664 -9.17 -12.80 -22.52
CA TYR A 664 -9.05 -14.13 -21.95
C TYR A 664 -8.46 -13.89 -20.56
N PRO A 665 -9.19 -14.15 -19.45
CA PRO A 665 -8.56 -14.08 -18.15
C PRO A 665 -7.38 -15.05 -18.21
N GLU A 666 -6.15 -14.53 -18.08
CA GLU A 666 -5.05 -15.36 -17.65
C GLU A 666 -5.50 -15.94 -16.31
N LEU A 667 -6.02 -17.16 -16.36
CA LEU A 667 -6.11 -17.99 -15.18
C LEU A 667 -4.68 -18.04 -14.66
N LEU A 668 -4.45 -17.33 -13.56
CA LEU A 668 -3.31 -17.54 -12.68
C LEU A 668 -3.37 -19.02 -12.27
N SER A 669 -2.83 -19.89 -13.13
CA SER A 669 -2.67 -21.30 -12.83
C SER A 669 -1.60 -21.33 -11.76
N LYS A 670 -2.02 -21.67 -10.54
CA LYS A 670 -1.13 -22.13 -9.48
C LYS A 670 -0.17 -23.14 -10.13
N GLU A 671 1.11 -22.81 -10.26
CA GLU A 671 2.07 -23.75 -10.85
C GLU A 671 2.03 -25.04 -10.03
N GLU A 672 1.52 -26.12 -10.62
CA GLU A 672 1.52 -27.43 -9.98
C GLU A 672 2.99 -27.89 -9.92
N ASN A 673 3.56 -27.83 -8.72
CA ASN A 673 4.89 -28.35 -8.49
C ASN A 673 4.86 -29.89 -8.63
N ILE A 674 5.71 -30.41 -9.53
CA ILE A 674 5.88 -31.83 -9.76
C ILE A 674 7.34 -32.19 -9.53
N SER A 675 7.55 -33.26 -8.78
CA SER A 675 8.86 -33.86 -8.58
C SER A 675 8.76 -35.37 -8.81
N PHE A 676 9.83 -35.96 -9.34
CA PHE A 676 9.89 -37.40 -9.56
C PHE A 676 11.27 -37.95 -9.20
N TYR A 677 11.30 -39.17 -8.68
CA TYR A 677 12.51 -39.79 -8.16
C TYR A 677 12.45 -41.32 -8.25
N PRO A 678 13.60 -42.01 -8.37
CA PRO A 678 14.93 -41.45 -8.56
C PRO A 678 15.16 -40.92 -9.99
N ASN A 679 16.06 -39.96 -10.14
CA ASN A 679 16.56 -39.45 -11.42
C ASN A 679 18.07 -39.17 -11.28
N PRO A 680 18.98 -40.02 -11.78
CA PRO A 680 18.75 -41.10 -12.75
C PRO A 680 17.92 -42.27 -12.25
N ALA A 681 17.08 -42.81 -13.13
CA ALA A 681 16.17 -43.92 -12.88
C ALA A 681 16.72 -45.24 -13.43
N ASP A 682 16.51 -46.34 -12.70
CA ASP A 682 16.84 -47.69 -13.15
C ASP A 682 15.58 -48.42 -13.65
N ASP A 683 14.79 -49.02 -12.76
CA ASP A 683 13.59 -49.78 -13.15
C ASP A 683 12.28 -48.96 -13.03
N LEU A 684 12.19 -48.06 -12.05
CA LEU A 684 10.96 -47.37 -11.64
C LEU A 684 11.22 -45.89 -11.34
N VAL A 685 10.26 -45.02 -11.68
CA VAL A 685 10.20 -43.60 -11.30
C VAL A 685 8.90 -43.35 -10.53
N LEU A 686 8.99 -42.75 -9.34
CA LEU A 686 7.86 -42.33 -8.51
C LEU A 686 7.56 -40.85 -8.76
N ILE A 687 6.28 -40.46 -8.73
CA ILE A 687 5.80 -39.10 -8.96
C ILE A 687 5.12 -38.59 -7.70
N SER A 688 5.49 -37.38 -7.26
CA SER A 688 4.96 -36.78 -6.04
C SER A 688 3.53 -36.25 -6.18
N ASN A 689 3.10 -35.90 -7.39
CA ASN A 689 1.83 -35.26 -7.67
C ASN A 689 0.76 -36.25 -8.18
N LYS A 690 -0.41 -36.28 -7.52
CA LYS A 690 -1.54 -37.18 -7.81
C LYS A 690 -2.51 -36.66 -8.87
N ASP A 691 -2.32 -35.43 -9.33
CA ASP A 691 -3.19 -34.76 -10.29
C ASP A 691 -2.69 -34.82 -11.73
N VAL A 692 -1.60 -35.57 -11.95
CA VAL A 692 -1.18 -36.01 -13.28
C VAL A 692 -2.24 -36.94 -13.86
N GLU A 693 -2.81 -36.57 -15.00
CA GLU A 693 -3.76 -37.36 -15.79
C GLU A 693 -3.02 -38.33 -16.72
N SER A 694 -1.98 -37.84 -17.39
CA SER A 694 -1.21 -38.64 -18.35
C SER A 694 0.23 -38.16 -18.48
N ILE A 695 1.06 -39.06 -18.99
CA ILE A 695 2.51 -38.87 -19.14
C ILE A 695 2.93 -39.33 -20.52
N GLU A 696 3.69 -38.49 -21.21
CA GLU A 696 4.32 -38.81 -22.49
C GLU A 696 5.84 -38.74 -22.32
N ILE A 697 6.57 -39.75 -22.80
CA ILE A 697 8.04 -39.80 -22.74
C ILE A 697 8.58 -39.68 -24.16
N TYR A 698 9.50 -38.75 -24.38
CA TYR A 698 10.15 -38.47 -25.66
C TYR A 698 11.66 -38.71 -25.58
N ASP A 699 12.25 -39.19 -26.68
CA ASP A 699 13.71 -39.15 -26.84
C ASP A 699 14.18 -37.75 -27.25
N LEU A 700 15.50 -37.51 -27.22
CA LEU A 700 16.10 -36.23 -27.61
C LEU A 700 15.87 -35.85 -29.08
N ASN A 701 15.43 -36.78 -29.93
CA ASN A 701 15.07 -36.50 -31.32
C ASN A 701 13.58 -36.13 -31.48
N GLY A 702 12.83 -36.02 -30.37
CA GLY A 702 11.41 -35.70 -30.37
C GLY A 702 10.50 -36.88 -30.72
N ARG A 703 11.02 -38.12 -30.76
CA ARG A 703 10.20 -39.31 -30.98
C ARG A 703 9.53 -39.69 -29.66
N MET A 704 8.21 -39.84 -29.66
CA MET A 704 7.49 -40.39 -28.52
C MET A 704 7.87 -41.88 -28.35
N VAL A 705 8.34 -42.21 -27.16
CA VAL A 705 8.82 -43.55 -26.78
C VAL A 705 7.78 -44.28 -25.93
N ASN A 706 7.03 -43.55 -25.11
CA ASN A 706 5.98 -44.14 -24.28
C ASN A 706 4.85 -43.13 -23.98
N ILE A 707 3.65 -43.65 -23.71
CA ILE A 707 2.50 -42.88 -23.22
C ILE A 707 1.77 -43.68 -22.14
N LEU A 708 1.46 -43.03 -21.02
CA LEU A 708 0.82 -43.65 -19.86
C LEU A 708 -0.33 -42.77 -19.38
N SER A 709 -1.44 -43.41 -19.03
CA SER A 709 -2.53 -42.77 -18.28
C SER A 709 -2.35 -43.11 -16.81
N MET A 710 -2.44 -42.10 -15.94
CA MET A 710 -2.08 -42.21 -14.52
C MET A 710 -3.32 -42.35 -13.63
N ASP A 711 -4.34 -43.06 -14.09
CA ASP A 711 -5.57 -43.35 -13.33
C ASP A 711 -5.24 -44.18 -12.08
N HIS A 712 -4.95 -43.47 -10.98
CA HIS A 712 -4.57 -43.99 -9.65
C HIS A 712 -3.18 -44.64 -9.54
N GLU A 713 -2.28 -44.43 -10.52
CA GLU A 713 -0.88 -44.87 -10.45
C GLU A 713 0.06 -43.67 -10.27
N ASN A 714 0.96 -43.74 -9.28
CA ASN A 714 1.97 -42.70 -8.99
C ASN A 714 3.39 -43.12 -9.43
N SER A 715 3.49 -44.09 -10.34
CA SER A 715 4.78 -44.65 -10.73
C SER A 715 4.85 -45.02 -12.20
N ILE A 716 6.04 -44.92 -12.78
CA ILE A 716 6.35 -45.25 -14.17
C ILE A 716 7.40 -46.35 -14.18
N MET A 717 7.16 -47.43 -14.92
CA MET A 717 8.23 -48.41 -15.22
C MET A 717 9.06 -47.95 -16.43
N VAL A 718 10.36 -47.81 -16.22
CA VAL A 718 11.33 -47.35 -17.24
C VAL A 718 12.31 -48.45 -17.67
N LYS A 719 12.19 -49.66 -17.12
CA LYS A 719 12.99 -50.86 -17.45
C LYS A 719 13.17 -51.17 -18.94
N ASN A 720 12.19 -50.79 -19.76
CA ASN A 720 12.21 -51.08 -21.21
C ASN A 720 12.83 -49.94 -22.04
N LEU A 721 13.23 -48.84 -21.41
CA LEU A 721 13.95 -47.75 -22.05
C LEU A 721 15.44 -48.10 -22.13
N LEU A 722 16.16 -47.54 -23.10
CA LEU A 722 17.62 -47.69 -23.14
C LEU A 722 18.28 -46.62 -22.26
N ASN A 723 19.49 -46.90 -21.76
CA ASN A 723 20.27 -45.90 -21.02
C ASN A 723 20.43 -44.62 -21.85
N GLY A 724 20.03 -43.47 -21.30
CA GLY A 724 19.96 -42.22 -22.04
C GLY A 724 19.15 -41.13 -21.34
N ILE A 725 19.03 -39.98 -22.01
CA ILE A 725 18.25 -38.84 -21.55
C ILE A 725 16.93 -38.79 -22.33
N TYR A 726 15.83 -38.58 -21.63
CA TYR A 726 14.47 -38.47 -22.14
C TYR A 726 13.82 -37.19 -21.62
N LEU A 727 12.82 -36.69 -22.34
CA LEU A 727 11.93 -35.63 -21.89
C LEU A 727 10.60 -36.26 -21.47
N ILE A 728 10.18 -36.00 -20.24
CA ILE A 728 8.91 -36.47 -19.70
C ILE A 728 7.93 -35.30 -19.66
N LYS A 729 6.80 -35.43 -20.34
CA LYS A 729 5.73 -34.45 -20.39
C LYS A 729 4.56 -34.94 -19.56
N PHE A 730 4.27 -34.22 -18.49
CA PHE A 730 3.13 -34.44 -17.61
C PHE A 730 1.97 -33.58 -18.07
N LYS A 731 0.78 -34.18 -18.14
CA LYS A 731 -0.48 -33.48 -18.38
C LYS A 731 -1.35 -33.64 -17.15
N PHE A 732 -1.76 -32.54 -16.56
CA PHE A 732 -2.55 -32.50 -15.33
C PHE A 732 -4.05 -32.46 -15.64
N LYS A 733 -4.89 -32.84 -14.67
CA LYS A 733 -6.36 -32.80 -14.79
C LYS A 733 -6.93 -31.40 -15.09
N ASN A 734 -6.21 -30.34 -14.69
CA ASN A 734 -6.56 -28.94 -14.97
C ASN A 734 -6.22 -28.51 -16.41
N GLY A 735 -5.59 -29.37 -17.22
CA GLY A 735 -5.17 -29.08 -18.58
C GLY A 735 -3.74 -28.52 -18.71
N GLU A 736 -3.06 -28.25 -17.60
CA GLU A 736 -1.67 -27.79 -17.56
C GLU A 736 -0.70 -28.88 -18.08
N ILE A 737 0.40 -28.43 -18.68
CA ILE A 737 1.43 -29.30 -19.24
C ILE A 737 2.80 -28.87 -18.71
N LYS A 738 3.54 -29.81 -18.12
CA LYS A 738 4.92 -29.58 -17.64
C LYS A 738 5.88 -30.58 -18.25
N VAL A 739 7.07 -30.13 -18.63
CA VAL A 739 8.10 -30.97 -19.27
C VAL A 739 9.36 -30.98 -18.43
N GLU A 740 9.84 -32.16 -18.06
CA GLU A 740 11.02 -32.35 -17.24
C GLU A 740 12.02 -33.31 -17.90
N LYS A 741 13.26 -33.32 -17.40
CA LYS A 741 14.34 -34.19 -17.91
C LYS A 741 14.45 -35.47 -17.09
N LEU A 742 14.23 -36.62 -17.70
CA LEU A 742 14.43 -37.95 -17.12
C LEU A 742 15.74 -38.57 -17.63
N ILE A 743 16.59 -39.04 -16.74
CA ILE A 743 17.80 -39.80 -17.07
C ILE A 743 17.54 -41.27 -16.72
N VAL A 744 17.70 -42.18 -17.67
CA VAL A 744 17.61 -43.63 -17.43
C VAL A 744 19.01 -44.23 -17.46
N GLN A 745 19.37 -44.96 -16.42
CA GLN A 745 20.66 -45.62 -16.27
C GLN A 745 20.49 -46.97 -15.56
N HIS A 746 20.33 -48.03 -16.36
CA HIS A 746 20.34 -49.41 -15.89
C HIS A 746 21.74 -49.83 -15.44
N HIS A 747 21.80 -50.53 -14.31
CA HIS A 747 23.03 -51.07 -13.73
C HIS A 747 23.37 -52.48 -14.22
#